data_AF-A0A947IWA8-F1
#
_entry.id   AF-A0A947IWA8-F1
#
_cell.length_a   1.000
_cell.length_b   1.000
_cell.length_c   1.000
_cell.angle_alpha   90.00
_cell.angle_beta   90.00
_cell.angle_gamma   90.00
#
_symmetry.space_group_name_H-M   'P 1'
#
loop_
_entity.id
_entity.type
_entity.pdbx_description
1 polymer ?
#
loop_
_entity_poly.entity_id
_entity_poly.type
_entity_poly.pdbx_seq_one_letter_code
_entity_poly.pdbx_strand_id
1 'polypeptide(L)'
;MKLVLITIFYTCCLFSQSYIISDFEIDDEGWTIVENEPSIIPDYYPSGGNPGGYISDKDAALDPWYFLAPSKFLGDLSSFYADTLRFDMKQSLNGQQIYHDILLNGNGITIFYDFSYYPGLSWTPYSVPLDEFSGWKSLTSGLPATKLEILTVLSSLDSLKIRGDFYNGTLWDTTAIDNVIFGDVGKKIPIILIPGIMGSVLFNDVNDDNHLYRNPIAFEFDEFIWVDVQQFIWDWNHPDSFLDVLQLDDDGITPLSTDYKIKVAPLRNDDLTAVYDLKTILPTSKYKNLLDSLENTENGYKLDDFNYDHTEGENLYLFTYDWRKGNSLSAEMLSNLIDSILIWNNTDKVNLIVHSMGGLVAKKYINNYGSQNIKKLIFIGTPHQGAPKILYVMPTGNLLGIAGIIANYNEIRKISRNMPSVYELMPSLIYSNTFFYNGVTNSGLNLYKHYFRIPDIGDVTYEQTLDFFRNTTLSGGFTFNSTMVDDADIFRSSIENISFNGIELYNIVGFNVRTIGKVNVREIFGSFEFYDKWILSGDGTVPLRSAELVNYDTVKADYYIKDVKHSNLPSSDPVIEILTGLLKEPPVLVGFTNEDIFYWPPDTYAASSIWQAWVGSPVELHAYDSEGNHTGPLSDTTWEAGIQNSDYIPGDLRDPNSTKTILVPHGTDFIVRIISQDTTSYFNFVLDELIEGYNTRTIYFDSIAIQPNTIATCSVTTVTTEFLLEVDYNGDGIIDTTIYPTLITDVEEGNNSNVIITEYSLSHNYPNPFNPTTTIKY
;
A
#
# COMPACT_ATOMS: atom_id res chain seq x y z
N MET A 1 -43.32 29.61 -24.56
CA MET A 1 -42.50 29.18 -25.72
C MET A 1 -41.48 28.19 -25.18
N LYS A 2 -41.79 26.89 -25.27
CA LYS A 2 -40.93 25.79 -24.80
C LYS A 2 -39.98 25.43 -25.93
N LEU A 3 -38.67 25.48 -25.71
CA LEU A 3 -37.71 24.77 -26.56
C LEU A 3 -37.17 23.60 -25.74
N VAL A 4 -37.53 22.40 -26.20
CA VAL A 4 -36.97 21.13 -25.76
C VAL A 4 -35.74 20.91 -26.63
N LEU A 5 -34.54 20.87 -26.05
CA LEU A 5 -33.36 20.30 -26.70
C LEU A 5 -33.20 18.87 -26.20
N ILE A 6 -33.48 17.94 -27.10
CA ILE A 6 -33.09 16.54 -27.01
C ILE A 6 -31.63 16.49 -27.44
N THR A 7 -30.72 16.15 -26.52
CA THR A 7 -29.35 15.78 -26.87
C THR A 7 -29.20 14.30 -26.57
N ILE A 8 -29.21 13.50 -27.64
CA ILE A 8 -28.87 12.09 -27.64
C ILE A 8 -27.36 12.00 -27.48
N PHE A 9 -26.88 11.49 -26.34
CA PHE A 9 -25.50 11.03 -26.20
C PHE A 9 -25.43 9.59 -26.69
N TYR A 10 -24.94 9.41 -27.92
CA TYR A 10 -24.23 8.19 -28.28
C TYR A 10 -22.78 8.37 -27.80
N THR A 11 -22.48 7.87 -26.61
CA THR A 11 -21.11 7.57 -26.22
C THR A 11 -21.00 6.06 -26.27
N CYS A 12 -20.51 5.56 -27.39
CA CYS A 12 -20.09 4.18 -27.51
C CYS A 12 -18.87 4.03 -26.59
N CYS A 13 -19.09 3.64 -25.33
CA CYS A 13 -18.03 3.01 -24.55
C CYS A 13 -17.77 1.67 -25.23
N LEU A 14 -16.76 1.64 -26.10
CA LEU A 14 -16.14 0.38 -26.51
C LEU A 14 -15.43 -0.16 -25.27
N PHE A 15 -16.18 -0.92 -24.47
CA PHE A 15 -15.56 -1.86 -23.55
C PHE A 15 -14.84 -2.89 -24.42
N SER A 16 -13.51 -2.97 -24.29
CA SER A 16 -12.77 -4.15 -24.76
C SER A 16 -13.25 -5.32 -23.90
N GLN A 17 -14.10 -6.16 -24.48
CA GLN A 17 -14.55 -7.40 -23.85
C GLN A 17 -13.41 -8.41 -23.99
N SER A 18 -12.91 -8.95 -22.86
CA SER A 18 -11.77 -9.86 -22.86
C SER A 18 -12.05 -11.22 -23.51
N TYR A 19 -13.33 -11.59 -23.67
CA TYR A 19 -13.79 -12.77 -24.39
C TYR A 19 -15.27 -12.66 -24.79
N ILE A 20 -15.67 -13.39 -25.82
CA ILE A 20 -17.07 -13.58 -26.23
C ILE A 20 -17.36 -15.08 -26.06
N ILE A 21 -18.45 -15.44 -25.37
CA ILE A 21 -18.77 -16.85 -25.04
C ILE A 21 -20.19 -17.25 -25.49
N SER A 22 -20.36 -18.51 -25.86
CA SER A 22 -21.61 -19.28 -25.76
C SER A 22 -21.36 -20.57 -25.00
N ASP A 23 -21.98 -20.70 -23.83
CA ASP A 23 -21.88 -21.86 -22.93
C ASP A 23 -23.14 -22.74 -22.98
N PHE A 24 -24.19 -22.27 -23.67
CA PHE A 24 -25.44 -22.98 -23.89
C PHE A 24 -26.11 -23.43 -22.57
N GLU A 25 -25.94 -22.70 -21.48
CA GLU A 25 -26.53 -23.09 -20.19
C GLU A 25 -28.06 -22.84 -20.12
N ILE A 26 -28.60 -22.00 -21.01
CA ILE A 26 -30.01 -21.58 -21.00
C ILE A 26 -30.75 -21.94 -22.28
N ASP A 27 -30.17 -21.65 -23.45
CA ASP A 27 -30.76 -21.86 -24.77
C ASP A 27 -29.67 -22.00 -25.87
N ASP A 28 -30.06 -21.95 -27.15
CA ASP A 28 -29.15 -22.01 -28.31
C ASP A 28 -28.36 -20.70 -28.56
N GLU A 29 -28.65 -19.65 -27.80
CA GLU A 29 -27.98 -18.34 -27.85
C GLU A 29 -27.96 -17.66 -29.23
N GLY A 30 -28.90 -18.04 -30.11
CA GLY A 30 -29.04 -17.49 -31.46
C GLY A 30 -28.12 -18.12 -32.50
N TRP A 31 -27.45 -19.23 -32.18
CA TRP A 31 -26.72 -20.03 -33.16
C TRP A 31 -27.68 -20.63 -34.19
N THR A 32 -27.24 -20.71 -35.45
CA THR A 32 -28.05 -21.25 -36.55
C THR A 32 -27.27 -22.31 -37.32
N ILE A 33 -27.99 -23.08 -38.14
CA ILE A 33 -27.41 -24.07 -39.05
C ILE A 33 -27.54 -23.57 -40.49
N VAL A 34 -26.46 -23.73 -41.25
CA VAL A 34 -26.44 -23.45 -42.70
C VAL A 34 -25.96 -24.67 -43.47
N GLU A 35 -26.43 -24.77 -44.71
CA GLU A 35 -26.08 -25.88 -45.63
C GLU A 35 -26.60 -27.26 -45.15
N ASN A 36 -27.44 -27.29 -44.10
CA ASN A 36 -28.27 -28.43 -43.70
C ASN A 36 -29.76 -28.09 -43.93
N GLU A 37 -30.44 -28.79 -44.85
CA GLU A 37 -31.88 -28.59 -45.09
C GLU A 37 -32.67 -29.69 -44.38
N PRO A 38 -33.83 -29.42 -43.72
CA PRO A 38 -34.66 -28.22 -43.82
C PRO A 38 -34.66 -27.28 -42.59
N SER A 39 -33.90 -27.58 -41.53
CA SER A 39 -33.87 -26.76 -40.30
C SER A 39 -32.66 -25.84 -40.28
N ILE A 40 -32.88 -24.57 -39.92
CA ILE A 40 -31.80 -23.60 -39.66
C ILE A 40 -31.57 -23.37 -38.16
N ILE A 41 -32.35 -24.04 -37.31
CA ILE A 41 -32.27 -23.93 -35.84
C ILE A 41 -31.67 -25.23 -35.32
N PRO A 42 -30.58 -25.19 -34.53
CA PRO A 42 -30.00 -26.39 -33.94
C PRO A 42 -30.90 -26.94 -32.82
N ASP A 43 -30.76 -28.23 -32.53
CA ASP A 43 -31.35 -28.86 -31.37
C ASP A 43 -30.59 -28.46 -30.10
N TYR A 44 -31.27 -27.78 -29.16
CA TYR A 44 -30.75 -27.44 -27.85
C TYR A 44 -31.00 -28.53 -26.81
N TYR A 45 -29.98 -28.86 -26.01
CA TYR A 45 -30.06 -29.79 -24.89
C TYR A 45 -29.61 -29.10 -23.60
N PRO A 46 -30.44 -29.04 -22.54
CA PRO A 46 -30.09 -28.34 -21.29
C PRO A 46 -29.13 -29.12 -20.38
N SER A 47 -28.65 -30.30 -20.81
CA SER A 47 -27.73 -31.14 -20.03
C SER A 47 -26.98 -32.12 -20.94
N GLY A 48 -25.75 -32.46 -20.60
CA GLY A 48 -24.90 -33.40 -21.36
C GLY A 48 -23.79 -32.74 -22.18
N GLY A 49 -23.62 -31.42 -21.99
CA GLY A 49 -22.48 -30.59 -22.37
C GLY A 49 -21.22 -30.90 -21.55
N ASN A 50 -20.28 -29.97 -21.54
CA ASN A 50 -18.98 -30.07 -20.92
C ASN A 50 -18.62 -28.85 -20.03
N PRO A 51 -19.29 -28.64 -18.88
CA PRO A 51 -20.52 -29.27 -18.38
C PRO A 51 -21.79 -28.60 -18.98
N GLY A 52 -22.97 -28.91 -18.43
CA GLY A 52 -24.16 -28.09 -18.73
C GLY A 52 -24.89 -28.44 -20.02
N GLY A 53 -25.44 -27.43 -20.67
CA GLY A 53 -26.18 -27.56 -21.94
C GLY A 53 -25.28 -27.58 -23.17
N TYR A 54 -25.84 -27.83 -24.34
CA TYR A 54 -25.13 -27.81 -25.63
C TYR A 54 -26.11 -27.72 -26.80
N ILE A 55 -25.61 -27.41 -27.98
CA ILE A 55 -26.39 -27.49 -29.22
C ILE A 55 -25.86 -28.60 -30.14
N SER A 56 -26.74 -29.19 -30.94
CA SER A 56 -26.36 -30.17 -31.95
C SER A 56 -27.27 -30.09 -33.16
N ASP A 57 -26.84 -30.68 -34.26
CA ASP A 57 -27.76 -30.97 -35.35
C ASP A 57 -27.43 -32.32 -35.99
N LYS A 58 -28.43 -32.90 -36.63
CA LYS A 58 -28.36 -34.16 -37.34
C LYS A 58 -28.04 -33.89 -38.80
N ASP A 59 -27.03 -34.57 -39.33
CA ASP A 59 -26.75 -34.52 -40.76
C ASP A 59 -28.00 -34.92 -41.56
N ALA A 60 -28.40 -34.05 -42.47
CA ALA A 60 -29.51 -34.22 -43.39
C ALA A 60 -29.12 -33.88 -44.85
N ALA A 61 -27.86 -33.52 -45.10
CA ALA A 61 -27.36 -32.97 -46.36
C ALA A 61 -26.46 -33.95 -47.13
N LEU A 62 -26.15 -33.61 -48.39
CA LEU A 62 -25.16 -34.34 -49.21
C LEU A 62 -23.79 -33.63 -49.24
N ASP A 63 -23.77 -32.38 -48.82
CA ASP A 63 -22.62 -31.48 -48.71
C ASP A 63 -22.43 -31.14 -47.22
N PRO A 64 -21.23 -30.71 -46.78
CA PRO A 64 -21.01 -30.42 -45.37
C PRO A 64 -21.90 -29.26 -44.92
N TRP A 65 -22.47 -29.39 -43.73
CA TRP A 65 -23.18 -28.31 -43.06
C TRP A 65 -22.34 -27.65 -41.96
N TYR A 66 -22.76 -26.47 -41.51
CA TYR A 66 -22.03 -25.67 -40.51
C TYR A 66 -22.96 -25.07 -39.45
N PHE A 67 -22.44 -24.99 -38.23
CA PHE A 67 -22.90 -24.05 -37.21
C PHE A 67 -22.46 -22.63 -37.59
N LEU A 68 -23.42 -21.72 -37.65
CA LEU A 68 -23.22 -20.31 -37.95
C LEU A 68 -23.40 -19.47 -36.68
N ALA A 69 -22.36 -18.70 -36.35
CA ALA A 69 -22.33 -17.92 -35.12
C ALA A 69 -23.30 -16.73 -35.13
N PRO A 70 -23.90 -16.37 -33.97
CA PRO A 70 -24.77 -15.20 -33.83
C PRO A 70 -23.99 -13.88 -33.90
N SER A 71 -24.72 -12.75 -34.00
CA SER A 71 -24.13 -11.41 -34.17
C SER A 71 -23.17 -10.97 -33.08
N LYS A 72 -23.22 -11.58 -31.88
CA LYS A 72 -22.26 -11.28 -30.80
C LYS A 72 -20.83 -11.74 -31.11
N PHE A 73 -20.64 -12.66 -32.05
CA PHE A 73 -19.33 -13.08 -32.56
C PHE A 73 -18.94 -12.40 -33.88
N LEU A 74 -19.60 -11.32 -34.27
CA LEU A 74 -19.39 -10.62 -35.54
C LEU A 74 -19.02 -9.14 -35.29
N GLY A 75 -18.53 -8.45 -36.32
CA GLY A 75 -18.09 -7.04 -36.24
C GLY A 75 -16.58 -6.89 -36.03
N ASP A 76 -16.15 -5.80 -35.41
CA ASP A 76 -14.72 -5.55 -35.16
C ASP A 76 -14.22 -6.38 -33.97
N LEU A 77 -13.51 -7.45 -34.30
CA LEU A 77 -12.86 -8.40 -33.41
C LEU A 77 -11.33 -8.34 -33.55
N SER A 78 -10.78 -7.25 -34.09
CA SER A 78 -9.34 -7.11 -34.33
C SER A 78 -8.49 -7.21 -33.06
N SER A 79 -9.08 -6.91 -31.89
CA SER A 79 -8.45 -7.08 -30.57
C SER A 79 -8.16 -8.54 -30.19
N PHE A 80 -8.83 -9.51 -30.84
CA PHE A 80 -8.62 -10.94 -30.60
C PHE A 80 -7.54 -11.56 -31.51
N TYR A 81 -6.85 -10.75 -32.32
CA TYR A 81 -5.68 -11.24 -33.06
C TYR A 81 -4.61 -11.76 -32.08
N ALA A 82 -4.05 -12.93 -32.38
CA ALA A 82 -3.16 -13.71 -31.51
C ALA A 82 -3.78 -14.25 -30.20
N ASP A 83 -5.08 -14.08 -29.95
CA ASP A 83 -5.83 -14.88 -28.97
C ASP A 83 -6.35 -16.18 -29.63
N THR A 84 -7.27 -16.90 -28.98
CA THR A 84 -7.79 -18.20 -29.45
C THR A 84 -9.29 -18.20 -29.72
N LEU A 85 -9.73 -18.95 -30.72
CA LEU A 85 -11.08 -19.48 -30.84
C LEU A 85 -11.11 -20.88 -30.21
N ARG A 86 -11.89 -21.07 -29.14
CA ARG A 86 -12.04 -22.35 -28.42
C ARG A 86 -13.47 -22.86 -28.51
N PHE A 87 -13.64 -24.18 -28.54
CA PHE A 87 -14.94 -24.86 -28.46
C PHE A 87 -14.74 -26.36 -28.25
N ASP A 88 -15.75 -27.02 -27.72
CA ASP A 88 -15.80 -28.47 -27.59
C ASP A 88 -16.71 -29.08 -28.66
N MET A 89 -16.32 -30.21 -29.25
CA MET A 89 -17.17 -30.94 -30.19
C MET A 89 -17.26 -32.44 -29.88
N LYS A 90 -18.39 -33.05 -30.21
CA LYS A 90 -18.53 -34.51 -30.29
C LYS A 90 -19.38 -34.89 -31.49
N GLN A 91 -19.14 -36.08 -32.04
CA GLN A 91 -19.95 -36.67 -33.10
C GLN A 91 -20.51 -38.03 -32.69
N SER A 92 -21.64 -38.42 -33.28
CA SER A 92 -22.30 -39.70 -32.96
C SER A 92 -21.65 -40.92 -33.64
N LEU A 93 -20.88 -40.70 -34.71
CA LEU A 93 -20.20 -41.72 -35.51
C LEU A 93 -18.80 -41.23 -35.85
N ASN A 94 -17.80 -42.11 -35.91
CA ASN A 94 -16.47 -41.70 -36.35
C ASN A 94 -16.46 -41.52 -37.87
N GLY A 95 -16.19 -40.30 -38.32
CA GLY A 95 -16.11 -39.92 -39.72
C GLY A 95 -14.73 -39.43 -40.17
N GLN A 96 -14.47 -39.51 -41.47
CA GLN A 96 -13.39 -38.79 -42.14
C GLN A 96 -13.90 -38.23 -43.46
N GLN A 97 -13.98 -36.91 -43.53
CA GLN A 97 -14.34 -36.14 -44.71
C GLN A 97 -13.35 -34.97 -44.85
N ILE A 98 -13.09 -34.55 -46.09
CA ILE A 98 -12.13 -33.48 -46.41
C ILE A 98 -12.91 -32.24 -46.84
N TYR A 99 -13.23 -31.38 -45.87
CA TYR A 99 -13.76 -30.04 -46.07
C TYR A 99 -13.13 -29.09 -45.05
N HIS A 100 -13.38 -27.80 -45.20
CA HIS A 100 -12.86 -26.78 -44.30
C HIS A 100 -13.62 -26.76 -42.98
N ASP A 101 -12.90 -26.77 -41.86
CA ASP A 101 -13.54 -27.00 -40.57
C ASP A 101 -13.98 -25.70 -39.88
N ILE A 102 -13.18 -24.64 -40.00
CA ILE A 102 -13.58 -23.28 -39.59
C ILE A 102 -13.43 -22.34 -40.79
N LEU A 103 -14.44 -21.50 -41.02
CA LEU A 103 -14.35 -20.40 -41.98
C LEU A 103 -14.65 -19.07 -41.30
N LEU A 104 -13.75 -18.11 -41.51
CA LEU A 104 -13.92 -16.70 -41.13
C LEU A 104 -14.00 -15.86 -42.40
N ASN A 105 -15.09 -15.10 -42.55
CA ASN A 105 -15.28 -14.15 -43.63
C ASN A 105 -15.39 -12.74 -43.04
N GLY A 106 -14.63 -11.79 -43.57
CA GLY A 106 -14.71 -10.39 -43.16
C GLY A 106 -14.06 -9.49 -44.19
N ASN A 107 -14.68 -8.34 -44.47
CA ASN A 107 -14.20 -7.37 -45.46
C ASN A 107 -13.97 -8.00 -46.85
N GLY A 108 -14.74 -9.03 -47.21
CA GLY A 108 -14.62 -9.74 -48.49
C GLY A 108 -13.44 -10.71 -48.60
N ILE A 109 -12.67 -10.93 -47.53
CA ILE A 109 -11.63 -11.96 -47.43
C ILE A 109 -12.21 -13.16 -46.67
N THR A 110 -11.91 -14.38 -47.14
CA THR A 110 -12.24 -15.61 -46.40
C THR A 110 -10.96 -16.36 -46.08
N ILE A 111 -10.77 -16.69 -44.81
CA ILE A 111 -9.70 -17.58 -44.34
C ILE A 111 -10.33 -18.83 -43.71
N PHE A 112 -9.63 -19.95 -43.79
CA PHE A 112 -10.07 -21.21 -43.23
C PHE A 112 -9.00 -21.87 -42.37
N TYR A 113 -9.45 -22.74 -41.48
CA TYR A 113 -8.63 -23.60 -40.65
C TYR A 113 -9.15 -25.04 -40.76
N ASP A 114 -8.24 -25.98 -41.01
CA ASP A 114 -8.55 -27.41 -41.07
C ASP A 114 -7.97 -28.10 -39.83
N PHE A 115 -8.75 -28.94 -39.16
CA PHE A 115 -8.35 -29.65 -37.97
C PHE A 115 -7.28 -30.70 -38.27
N SER A 116 -6.35 -30.87 -37.33
CA SER A 116 -5.37 -31.97 -37.39
C SER A 116 -5.97 -33.32 -36.96
N TYR A 117 -7.12 -33.31 -36.30
CA TYR A 117 -7.89 -34.48 -35.89
C TYR A 117 -9.38 -34.17 -35.85
N TYR A 118 -10.20 -35.18 -36.16
CA TYR A 118 -11.66 -35.06 -36.17
C TYR A 118 -12.26 -35.23 -34.77
N PRO A 119 -13.48 -34.73 -34.52
CA PRO A 119 -14.13 -34.86 -33.21
C PRO A 119 -14.28 -36.33 -32.79
N GLY A 120 -14.21 -36.63 -31.50
CA GLY A 120 -14.45 -37.98 -30.98
C GLY A 120 -15.94 -38.29 -30.76
N LEU A 121 -16.21 -39.51 -30.29
CA LEU A 121 -17.53 -39.89 -29.73
C LEU A 121 -17.78 -39.28 -28.34
N SER A 122 -16.76 -38.65 -27.75
CA SER A 122 -16.82 -37.86 -26.52
C SER A 122 -16.35 -36.44 -26.82
N TRP A 123 -16.68 -35.49 -25.94
CA TRP A 123 -16.28 -34.09 -26.08
C TRP A 123 -14.78 -33.97 -26.33
N THR A 124 -14.45 -33.32 -27.43
CA THR A 124 -13.12 -33.12 -27.96
C THR A 124 -12.86 -31.62 -28.01
N PRO A 125 -11.90 -31.11 -27.23
CA PRO A 125 -11.62 -29.69 -27.18
C PRO A 125 -10.82 -29.23 -28.40
N TYR A 126 -11.20 -28.08 -28.93
CA TYR A 126 -10.47 -27.36 -29.97
C TYR A 126 -10.02 -26.01 -29.43
N SER A 127 -8.78 -25.65 -29.73
CA SER A 127 -8.20 -24.35 -29.41
C SER A 127 -7.37 -23.89 -30.60
N VAL A 128 -7.86 -22.89 -31.31
CA VAL A 128 -7.31 -22.42 -32.58
C VAL A 128 -6.80 -20.99 -32.40
N PRO A 129 -5.47 -20.76 -32.38
CA PRO A 129 -4.92 -19.41 -32.31
C PRO A 129 -5.23 -18.60 -33.57
N LEU A 130 -5.51 -17.31 -33.41
CA LEU A 130 -5.87 -16.37 -34.46
C LEU A 130 -4.64 -15.60 -34.97
N ASP A 131 -3.65 -16.32 -35.47
CA ASP A 131 -2.37 -15.80 -35.98
C ASP A 131 -1.92 -16.48 -37.29
N GLU A 132 -0.93 -15.88 -37.95
CA GLU A 132 -0.38 -16.35 -39.22
C GLU A 132 0.49 -17.62 -39.12
N PHE A 133 0.81 -18.08 -37.92
CA PHE A 133 1.71 -19.21 -37.67
C PHE A 133 0.96 -20.52 -37.39
N SER A 134 -0.32 -20.42 -37.03
CA SER A 134 -1.09 -21.54 -36.47
C SER A 134 -1.84 -22.39 -37.49
N GLY A 135 -1.78 -22.04 -38.78
CA GLY A 135 -2.28 -22.89 -39.88
C GLY A 135 -3.43 -22.32 -40.70
N TRP A 136 -3.85 -21.08 -40.42
CA TRP A 136 -4.85 -20.38 -41.24
C TRP A 136 -4.39 -20.24 -42.69
N LYS A 137 -5.31 -20.42 -43.63
CA LYS A 137 -5.07 -20.26 -45.07
C LYS A 137 -6.13 -19.38 -45.71
N SER A 138 -5.73 -18.62 -46.71
CA SER A 138 -6.66 -17.85 -47.53
C SER A 138 -7.43 -18.80 -48.46
N LEU A 139 -8.76 -18.73 -48.44
CA LEU A 139 -9.61 -19.56 -49.30
C LEU A 139 -9.35 -19.29 -50.79
N THR A 140 -9.02 -18.04 -51.13
CA THR A 140 -8.78 -17.61 -52.51
C THR A 140 -7.43 -18.11 -53.05
N SER A 141 -6.37 -18.06 -52.23
CA SER A 141 -5.01 -18.40 -52.68
C SER A 141 -4.57 -19.82 -52.30
N GLY A 142 -5.17 -20.43 -51.29
CA GLY A 142 -4.73 -21.69 -50.68
C GLY A 142 -3.40 -21.59 -49.90
N LEU A 143 -2.80 -20.39 -49.83
CA LEU A 143 -1.56 -20.13 -49.11
C LEU A 143 -1.85 -19.79 -47.64
N PRO A 144 -0.85 -19.93 -46.74
CA PRO A 144 -0.97 -19.43 -45.37
C PRO A 144 -1.45 -17.99 -45.34
N ALA A 145 -2.47 -17.70 -44.53
CA ALA A 145 -3.03 -16.38 -44.37
C ALA A 145 -1.99 -15.47 -43.71
N THR A 146 -1.80 -14.27 -44.25
CA THR A 146 -0.89 -13.29 -43.68
C THR A 146 -1.50 -12.60 -42.46
N LYS A 147 -0.66 -12.03 -41.59
CA LYS A 147 -1.09 -11.17 -40.47
C LYS A 147 -2.10 -10.10 -40.92
N LEU A 148 -1.84 -9.45 -42.05
CA LEU A 148 -2.71 -8.40 -42.59
C LEU A 148 -4.07 -8.97 -43.02
N GLU A 149 -4.11 -10.14 -43.66
CA GLU A 149 -5.37 -10.78 -44.05
C GLU A 149 -6.20 -11.18 -42.81
N ILE A 150 -5.57 -11.76 -41.79
CA ILE A 150 -6.26 -12.12 -40.53
C ILE A 150 -6.82 -10.87 -39.85
N LEU A 151 -6.01 -9.81 -39.68
CA LEU A 151 -6.48 -8.53 -39.13
C LEU A 151 -7.58 -7.88 -39.99
N THR A 152 -7.52 -8.03 -41.32
CA THR A 152 -8.55 -7.49 -42.22
C THR A 152 -9.88 -8.23 -42.04
N VAL A 153 -9.84 -9.56 -41.91
CA VAL A 153 -11.02 -10.39 -41.61
C VAL A 153 -11.59 -10.04 -40.24
N LEU A 154 -10.75 -9.94 -39.21
CA LEU A 154 -11.20 -9.66 -37.83
C LEU A 154 -11.69 -8.23 -37.63
N SER A 155 -11.20 -7.23 -38.38
CA SER A 155 -11.65 -5.83 -38.21
C SER A 155 -13.10 -5.58 -38.65
N SER A 156 -13.71 -6.51 -39.39
CA SER A 156 -15.15 -6.53 -39.68
C SER A 156 -15.56 -7.95 -40.05
N LEU A 157 -15.65 -8.83 -39.06
CA LEU A 157 -16.03 -10.22 -39.26
C LEU A 157 -17.52 -10.30 -39.61
N ASP A 158 -17.80 -10.76 -40.83
CA ASP A 158 -19.14 -10.90 -41.41
C ASP A 158 -19.74 -12.29 -41.12
N SER A 159 -18.90 -13.34 -41.02
CA SER A 159 -19.36 -14.69 -40.63
C SER A 159 -18.28 -15.54 -39.98
N LEU A 160 -18.66 -16.29 -38.93
CA LEU A 160 -17.93 -17.44 -38.39
C LEU A 160 -18.75 -18.71 -38.63
N LYS A 161 -18.15 -19.69 -39.33
CA LYS A 161 -18.72 -21.03 -39.53
C LYS A 161 -17.83 -22.08 -38.89
N ILE A 162 -18.44 -23.01 -38.15
CA ILE A 162 -17.80 -24.21 -37.59
C ILE A 162 -18.50 -25.44 -38.18
N ARG A 163 -17.74 -26.34 -38.78
CA ARG A 163 -18.29 -27.48 -39.52
C ARG A 163 -19.03 -28.46 -38.61
N GLY A 164 -20.15 -28.97 -39.08
CA GLY A 164 -20.98 -29.94 -38.37
C GLY A 164 -21.02 -31.35 -38.97
N ASP A 165 -20.61 -31.54 -40.22
CA ASP A 165 -20.57 -32.86 -40.87
C ASP A 165 -19.15 -33.41 -40.92
N PHE A 166 -18.90 -34.61 -40.38
CA PHE A 166 -17.60 -35.28 -40.47
C PHE A 166 -17.68 -36.69 -41.05
N TYR A 167 -18.88 -37.26 -41.22
CA TYR A 167 -19.09 -38.67 -41.52
C TYR A 167 -19.39 -38.90 -43.00
N ASN A 168 -18.57 -39.72 -43.68
CA ASN A 168 -18.73 -40.02 -45.11
C ASN A 168 -19.45 -41.36 -45.36
N GLY A 169 -20.62 -41.55 -44.76
CA GLY A 169 -21.37 -42.81 -44.88
C GLY A 169 -22.83 -42.63 -45.24
N THR A 170 -23.58 -43.75 -45.25
CA THR A 170 -25.02 -43.77 -45.60
C THR A 170 -25.94 -43.67 -44.38
N LEU A 171 -25.35 -43.51 -43.20
CA LEU A 171 -26.05 -43.29 -41.94
C LEU A 171 -25.98 -41.80 -41.61
N TRP A 172 -27.09 -41.25 -41.13
CA TRP A 172 -27.11 -39.93 -40.54
C TRP A 172 -26.31 -39.92 -39.24
N ASP A 173 -25.36 -39.01 -39.09
CA ASP A 173 -24.69 -38.70 -37.83
C ASP A 173 -25.27 -37.42 -37.20
N THR A 174 -24.83 -37.15 -35.98
CA THR A 174 -25.18 -35.96 -35.22
C THR A 174 -23.91 -35.41 -34.64
N THR A 175 -23.71 -34.11 -34.81
CA THR A 175 -22.56 -33.38 -34.27
C THR A 175 -23.07 -32.33 -33.31
N ALA A 176 -22.37 -32.20 -32.19
CA ALA A 176 -22.69 -31.24 -31.15
C ALA A 176 -21.49 -30.31 -30.91
N ILE A 177 -21.79 -29.06 -30.59
CA ILE A 177 -20.82 -28.07 -30.13
C ILE A 177 -21.20 -27.51 -28.77
N ASP A 178 -20.19 -27.13 -28.01
CA ASP A 178 -20.31 -26.53 -26.69
C ASP A 178 -19.15 -25.55 -26.43
N ASN A 179 -19.27 -24.67 -25.44
CA ASN A 179 -18.22 -23.76 -24.96
C ASN A 179 -17.53 -22.92 -26.07
N VAL A 180 -18.29 -22.31 -26.99
CA VAL A 180 -17.69 -21.51 -28.07
C VAL A 180 -17.20 -20.17 -27.56
N ILE A 181 -15.89 -19.92 -27.64
CA ILE A 181 -15.23 -18.75 -27.07
C ILE A 181 -14.32 -18.09 -28.10
N PHE A 182 -14.48 -16.79 -28.31
CA PHE A 182 -13.45 -15.91 -28.88
C PHE A 182 -12.69 -15.24 -27.75
N GLY A 183 -11.36 -15.29 -27.77
CA GLY A 183 -10.52 -14.78 -26.68
C GLY A 183 -10.14 -15.85 -25.68
N ASP A 184 -9.51 -15.44 -24.57
CA ASP A 184 -9.13 -16.36 -23.50
C ASP A 184 -10.01 -16.09 -22.28
N VAL A 185 -10.88 -17.05 -21.94
CA VAL A 185 -11.70 -17.03 -20.70
C VAL A 185 -10.83 -17.01 -19.43
N GLY A 186 -9.50 -17.12 -19.56
CA GLY A 186 -8.53 -17.05 -18.47
C GLY A 186 -7.55 -15.87 -18.47
N LYS A 187 -7.53 -14.99 -19.49
CA LYS A 187 -6.52 -13.90 -19.54
C LYS A 187 -6.89 -12.76 -18.59
N LYS A 188 -6.42 -12.90 -17.36
CA LYS A 188 -6.54 -11.89 -16.31
C LYS A 188 -5.74 -10.65 -16.71
N ILE A 189 -6.30 -9.48 -16.43
CA ILE A 189 -5.56 -8.22 -16.54
C ILE A 189 -4.42 -8.27 -15.51
N PRO A 190 -3.16 -8.02 -15.94
CA PRO A 190 -2.01 -8.13 -15.06
C PRO A 190 -2.11 -7.21 -13.85
N ILE A 191 -1.61 -7.68 -12.71
CA ILE A 191 -1.53 -6.90 -11.47
C ILE A 191 -0.09 -6.45 -11.25
N ILE A 192 0.08 -5.21 -10.84
CA ILE A 192 1.35 -4.69 -10.30
C ILE A 192 1.12 -4.31 -8.84
N LEU A 193 1.79 -4.99 -7.93
CA LEU A 193 1.86 -4.63 -6.51
C LEU A 193 3.01 -3.64 -6.30
N ILE A 194 2.69 -2.47 -5.73
CA ILE A 194 3.66 -1.41 -5.44
C ILE A 194 3.76 -1.25 -3.90
N PRO A 195 4.91 -1.60 -3.29
CA PRO A 195 5.10 -1.50 -1.86
C PRO A 195 5.29 -0.04 -1.41
N GLY A 196 5.28 0.16 -0.09
CA GLY A 196 5.57 1.46 0.54
C GLY A 196 7.06 1.74 0.72
N ILE A 197 7.35 2.85 1.42
CA ILE A 197 8.70 3.17 1.90
C ILE A 197 9.26 1.99 2.70
N MET A 198 10.54 1.66 2.47
CA MET A 198 11.21 0.54 3.13
C MET A 198 10.56 -0.83 2.83
N GLY A 199 9.72 -0.92 1.80
CA GLY A 199 8.98 -2.13 1.42
C GLY A 199 9.65 -2.96 0.32
N SER A 200 10.79 -2.50 -0.23
CA SER A 200 11.63 -3.26 -1.17
C SER A 200 12.95 -3.64 -0.51
N VAL A 201 13.48 -4.80 -0.90
CA VAL A 201 14.76 -5.32 -0.41
C VAL A 201 15.92 -4.58 -1.11
N LEU A 202 16.93 -4.19 -0.33
CA LEU A 202 18.16 -3.57 -0.83
C LEU A 202 19.39 -4.43 -0.50
N PHE A 203 20.28 -4.52 -1.48
CA PHE A 203 21.59 -5.19 -1.41
C PHE A 203 22.71 -4.21 -1.72
N ASN A 204 23.91 -4.46 -1.20
CA ASN A 204 25.16 -3.82 -1.62
C ASN A 204 25.98 -4.82 -2.44
N ASP A 205 25.87 -4.73 -3.76
CA ASP A 205 26.57 -5.59 -4.72
C ASP A 205 28.07 -5.22 -4.74
N VAL A 206 28.82 -5.64 -3.72
CA VAL A 206 30.18 -5.15 -3.45
C VAL A 206 31.14 -5.49 -4.60
N ASN A 207 30.88 -6.57 -5.32
CA ASN A 207 31.70 -7.06 -6.43
C ASN A 207 31.28 -6.47 -7.81
N ASP A 208 30.10 -5.82 -7.91
CA ASP A 208 29.48 -5.30 -9.15
C ASP A 208 29.29 -6.35 -10.25
N ASP A 209 29.04 -7.60 -9.86
CA ASP A 209 28.79 -8.69 -10.83
C ASP A 209 27.32 -8.82 -11.21
N ASN A 210 26.42 -8.04 -10.57
CA ASN A 210 24.97 -8.13 -10.70
C ASN A 210 24.42 -9.52 -10.32
N HIS A 211 25.08 -10.20 -9.39
CA HIS A 211 24.61 -11.40 -8.72
C HIS A 211 24.50 -11.14 -7.23
N LEU A 212 23.26 -11.03 -6.74
CA LEU A 212 22.99 -10.69 -5.35
C LEU A 212 23.14 -11.93 -4.47
N TYR A 213 24.13 -11.88 -3.60
CA TYR A 213 24.42 -12.96 -2.67
C TYR A 213 23.84 -12.70 -1.29
N ARG A 214 23.09 -13.69 -0.78
CA ARG A 214 22.59 -13.69 0.59
C ARG A 214 23.03 -14.93 1.34
N ASN A 215 23.60 -14.76 2.53
CA ASN A 215 24.02 -15.88 3.36
C ASN A 215 23.38 -15.84 4.76
N PRO A 216 22.29 -16.57 4.98
CA PRO A 216 21.55 -16.52 6.24
C PRO A 216 22.30 -17.11 7.45
N ILE A 217 23.53 -17.62 7.27
CA ILE A 217 24.29 -18.31 8.33
C ILE A 217 25.72 -17.74 8.51
N ALA A 218 26.28 -16.99 7.55
CA ALA A 218 27.61 -16.39 7.70
C ALA A 218 27.73 -14.97 7.10
N PHE A 219 28.32 -14.06 7.88
CA PHE A 219 28.45 -12.61 7.59
C PHE A 219 29.54 -12.27 6.60
N GLU A 220 30.59 -13.08 6.52
CA GLU A 220 31.61 -12.87 5.50
C GLU A 220 30.94 -13.07 4.15
N PHE A 221 30.92 -11.99 3.35
CA PHE A 221 30.39 -11.92 1.99
C PHE A 221 28.86 -11.76 1.83
N ASP A 222 28.07 -11.48 2.88
CA ASP A 222 26.62 -11.19 2.70
C ASP A 222 26.41 -9.76 2.14
N GLU A 223 25.65 -9.65 1.06
CA GLU A 223 25.34 -8.37 0.39
C GLU A 223 23.97 -7.82 0.82
N PHE A 224 23.17 -8.59 1.57
CA PHE A 224 21.85 -8.18 2.04
C PHE A 224 21.95 -7.10 3.12
N ILE A 225 21.20 -6.00 2.96
CA ILE A 225 21.20 -4.88 3.92
C ILE A 225 19.83 -4.69 4.56
N TRP A 226 18.77 -4.66 3.73
CA TRP A 226 17.46 -4.18 4.17
C TRP A 226 16.35 -5.24 3.99
N VAL A 227 15.80 -5.83 5.05
CA VAL A 227 16.10 -5.65 6.49
C VAL A 227 16.90 -6.83 7.03
N ASP A 228 18.18 -6.63 7.33
CA ASP A 228 19.01 -7.64 8.01
C ASP A 228 18.84 -7.61 9.54
N VAL A 229 17.78 -8.25 10.02
CA VAL A 229 17.48 -8.41 11.46
C VAL A 229 18.62 -9.10 12.22
N GLN A 230 19.41 -9.96 11.56
CA GLN A 230 20.48 -10.69 12.23
C GLN A 230 21.69 -9.79 12.50
N GLN A 231 22.04 -8.90 11.56
CA GLN A 231 23.06 -7.87 11.78
C GLN A 231 22.66 -6.91 12.92
N PHE A 232 21.38 -6.51 13.03
CA PHE A 232 20.89 -5.69 14.15
C PHE A 232 21.06 -6.34 15.55
N ILE A 233 21.13 -7.67 15.62
CA ILE A 233 21.30 -8.41 16.88
C ILE A 233 22.80 -8.61 17.19
N TRP A 234 23.65 -8.81 16.19
CA TRP A 234 25.02 -9.30 16.39
C TRP A 234 26.09 -8.22 16.40
N ASP A 235 25.83 -7.02 15.86
CA ASP A 235 26.78 -5.90 15.88
C ASP A 235 26.87 -5.20 17.25
N TRP A 236 27.23 -5.98 18.27
CA TRP A 236 27.34 -5.56 19.67
C TRP A 236 28.39 -4.46 19.91
N ASN A 237 29.35 -4.32 19.00
CA ASN A 237 30.50 -3.41 19.14
C ASN A 237 30.50 -2.23 18.16
N HIS A 238 29.70 -2.25 17.08
CA HIS A 238 29.52 -1.11 16.18
C HIS A 238 28.00 -0.86 15.97
N PRO A 239 27.40 0.19 16.54
CA PRO A 239 25.96 0.38 16.45
C PRO A 239 25.54 0.62 14.99
N ASP A 240 24.88 -0.36 14.37
CA ASP A 240 24.20 -0.33 13.06
C ASP A 240 24.96 0.30 11.87
N SER A 241 26.29 0.41 11.96
CA SER A 241 27.14 1.06 10.93
C SER A 241 27.11 0.36 9.58
N PHE A 242 26.68 -0.91 9.53
CA PHE A 242 26.42 -1.60 8.27
C PHE A 242 25.36 -0.90 7.41
N LEU A 243 24.48 -0.10 8.02
CA LEU A 243 23.50 0.74 7.32
C LEU A 243 24.09 2.03 6.74
N ASP A 244 25.36 2.38 7.03
CA ASP A 244 26.00 3.59 6.47
C ASP A 244 25.97 3.58 4.94
N VAL A 245 25.99 2.39 4.34
CA VAL A 245 25.85 2.13 2.90
C VAL A 245 24.52 2.67 2.31
N LEU A 246 23.49 2.86 3.14
CA LEU A 246 22.21 3.41 2.73
C LEU A 246 22.21 4.93 2.61
N GLN A 247 23.26 5.62 3.07
CA GLN A 247 23.36 7.08 2.95
C GLN A 247 23.50 7.49 1.48
N LEU A 248 22.81 8.57 1.14
CA LEU A 248 22.93 9.27 -0.13
C LEU A 248 23.77 10.54 0.07
N ASP A 249 24.46 10.96 -0.98
CA ASP A 249 25.11 12.26 -1.05
C ASP A 249 24.05 13.38 -1.03
N ASP A 250 24.49 14.64 -0.93
CA ASP A 250 23.62 15.82 -0.79
C ASP A 250 22.63 16.01 -1.95
N ASP A 251 22.86 15.35 -3.10
CA ASP A 251 21.95 15.35 -4.25
C ASP A 251 20.74 14.40 -4.10
N GLY A 252 20.75 13.49 -3.11
CA GLY A 252 19.68 12.50 -2.89
C GLY A 252 19.55 11.45 -4.00
N ILE A 253 20.56 11.31 -4.85
CA ILE A 253 20.57 10.39 -5.99
C ILE A 253 21.76 9.45 -5.91
N THR A 254 22.95 10.00 -5.65
CA THR A 254 24.21 9.26 -5.61
C THR A 254 24.44 8.69 -4.21
N PRO A 255 25.01 7.47 -4.08
CA PRO A 255 25.45 6.97 -2.78
C PRO A 255 26.55 7.84 -2.18
N LEU A 256 26.63 7.91 -0.85
CA LEU A 256 27.64 8.72 -0.15
C LEU A 256 29.09 8.31 -0.46
N SER A 257 29.32 7.03 -0.77
CA SER A 257 30.61 6.49 -1.21
C SER A 257 30.47 5.82 -2.57
N THR A 258 31.46 5.99 -3.44
CA THR A 258 31.54 5.31 -4.74
C THR A 258 31.70 3.79 -4.61
N ASP A 259 32.07 3.29 -3.43
CA ASP A 259 32.17 1.86 -3.14
C ASP A 259 30.79 1.24 -2.86
N TYR A 260 29.77 2.05 -2.59
CA TYR A 260 28.41 1.58 -2.31
C TYR A 260 27.65 1.35 -3.60
N LYS A 261 27.35 0.08 -3.89
CA LYS A 261 26.71 -0.38 -5.13
C LYS A 261 25.33 -0.93 -4.80
N ILE A 262 24.44 -0.02 -4.39
CA ILE A 262 23.10 -0.42 -3.97
C ILE A 262 22.30 -0.94 -5.15
N LYS A 263 21.75 -2.14 -5.01
CA LYS A 263 20.82 -2.77 -5.94
C LYS A 263 19.50 -3.04 -5.24
N VAL A 264 18.42 -2.95 -6.00
CA VAL A 264 17.07 -3.30 -5.56
C VAL A 264 16.79 -4.73 -5.99
N ALA A 265 16.44 -5.59 -5.06
CA ALA A 265 16.05 -6.96 -5.39
C ALA A 265 14.55 -7.06 -5.68
N PRO A 266 14.14 -7.96 -6.58
CA PRO A 266 14.99 -8.89 -7.34
C PRO A 266 15.62 -8.25 -8.58
N LEU A 267 16.81 -8.75 -8.96
CA LEU A 267 17.37 -8.51 -10.29
C LEU A 267 16.83 -9.57 -11.26
N ARG A 268 16.45 -9.16 -12.47
CA ARG A 268 16.00 -10.11 -13.50
C ARG A 268 17.18 -10.98 -13.96
N ASN A 269 16.95 -12.29 -14.13
CA ASN A 269 17.95 -13.31 -14.51
C ASN A 269 19.14 -13.46 -13.54
N ASP A 270 18.96 -13.20 -12.25
CA ASP A 270 20.00 -13.51 -11.26
C ASP A 270 19.87 -14.96 -10.76
N ASP A 271 20.75 -15.83 -11.28
CA ASP A 271 20.70 -17.28 -11.10
C ASP A 271 21.07 -17.78 -9.70
N LEU A 272 21.66 -16.95 -8.82
CA LEU A 272 22.39 -17.45 -7.65
C LEU A 272 21.73 -17.34 -6.28
N THR A 273 20.84 -16.39 -5.94
CA THR A 273 20.30 -16.40 -4.55
C THR A 273 19.04 -15.59 -4.20
N ALA A 274 18.45 -14.74 -5.06
CA ALA A 274 17.59 -13.67 -4.51
C ALA A 274 16.05 -13.87 -4.56
N VAL A 275 15.48 -14.66 -5.48
CA VAL A 275 14.07 -14.44 -5.91
C VAL A 275 13.03 -15.37 -5.27
N TYR A 276 13.33 -16.67 -5.13
CA TYR A 276 12.33 -17.67 -4.74
C TYR A 276 11.79 -17.51 -3.31
N ASP A 277 12.48 -16.74 -2.46
CA ASP A 277 12.09 -16.52 -1.07
C ASP A 277 11.87 -15.04 -0.72
N LEU A 278 11.78 -14.12 -1.70
CA LEU A 278 11.46 -12.71 -1.39
C LEU A 278 10.16 -12.59 -0.60
N LYS A 279 9.17 -13.43 -0.94
CA LYS A 279 7.88 -13.53 -0.22
C LYS A 279 8.02 -13.92 1.26
N THR A 280 9.15 -14.45 1.72
CA THR A 280 9.33 -14.89 3.12
C THR A 280 10.31 -14.03 3.91
N ILE A 281 10.98 -13.07 3.26
CA ILE A 281 12.00 -12.24 3.90
C ILE A 281 11.47 -10.82 4.11
N LEU A 282 11.87 -10.15 5.19
CA LEU A 282 11.52 -8.76 5.39
C LEU A 282 12.26 -7.87 4.37
N PRO A 283 11.63 -6.79 3.89
CA PRO A 283 10.27 -6.34 4.22
C PRO A 283 9.15 -7.01 3.41
N THR A 284 9.48 -7.69 2.30
CA THR A 284 8.51 -8.21 1.31
C THR A 284 7.54 -9.25 1.89
N SER A 285 7.93 -9.99 2.93
CA SER A 285 7.05 -10.91 3.67
C SER A 285 5.80 -10.26 4.27
N LYS A 286 5.77 -8.94 4.42
CA LYS A 286 4.56 -8.20 4.79
C LYS A 286 3.45 -8.29 3.75
N TYR A 287 3.76 -8.66 2.52
CA TYR A 287 2.81 -8.87 1.42
C TYR A 287 2.54 -10.35 1.13
N LYS A 288 3.12 -11.28 1.91
CA LYS A 288 3.07 -12.72 1.64
C LYS A 288 1.64 -13.23 1.52
N ASN A 289 0.78 -12.95 2.51
CA ASN A 289 -0.59 -13.47 2.50
C ASN A 289 -1.40 -12.92 1.32
N LEU A 290 -1.17 -11.66 0.94
CA LEU A 290 -1.78 -11.08 -0.26
C LEU A 290 -1.32 -11.82 -1.52
N LEU A 291 -0.02 -12.00 -1.70
CA LEU A 291 0.53 -12.69 -2.87
C LEU A 291 0.05 -14.15 -2.94
N ASP A 292 0.11 -14.88 -1.83
CA ASP A 292 -0.40 -16.25 -1.73
C ASP A 292 -1.90 -16.33 -2.06
N SER A 293 -2.69 -15.35 -1.59
CA SER A 293 -4.12 -15.28 -1.90
C SER A 293 -4.38 -15.06 -3.39
N LEU A 294 -3.60 -14.18 -4.05
CA LEU A 294 -3.73 -13.92 -5.49
C LEU A 294 -3.31 -15.14 -6.33
N GLU A 295 -2.28 -15.87 -5.89
CA GLU A 295 -1.78 -17.07 -6.57
C GLU A 295 -2.61 -18.34 -6.33
N ASN A 296 -3.48 -18.35 -5.31
CA ASN A 296 -4.36 -19.48 -5.05
C ASN A 296 -5.21 -19.80 -6.30
N THR A 297 -5.46 -21.09 -6.56
CA THR A 297 -6.27 -21.64 -7.65
C THR A 297 -7.60 -20.93 -7.94
N GLU A 298 -8.27 -20.37 -6.93
CA GLU A 298 -9.50 -19.58 -7.12
C GLU A 298 -9.23 -18.24 -7.83
N ASN A 299 -8.12 -17.57 -7.47
CA ASN A 299 -7.73 -16.28 -8.03
C ASN A 299 -6.77 -16.40 -9.20
N GLY A 300 -6.04 -17.51 -9.35
CA GLY A 300 -5.34 -17.94 -10.56
C GLY A 300 -4.33 -16.96 -11.14
N TYR A 301 -3.79 -16.02 -10.35
CA TYR A 301 -2.67 -15.20 -10.80
C TYR A 301 -1.36 -15.97 -10.67
N LYS A 302 -0.35 -15.59 -11.45
CA LYS A 302 0.98 -16.18 -11.41
C LYS A 302 2.02 -15.09 -11.26
N LEU A 303 2.76 -15.13 -10.15
CA LEU A 303 3.82 -14.17 -9.86
C LEU A 303 4.96 -14.30 -10.88
N ASP A 304 5.47 -13.15 -11.31
CA ASP A 304 6.71 -13.02 -12.09
C ASP A 304 7.84 -13.80 -11.43
N ASP A 305 8.47 -14.70 -12.20
CA ASP A 305 9.65 -15.45 -11.77
C ASP A 305 10.95 -14.63 -11.95
N PHE A 306 10.81 -13.42 -12.51
CA PHE A 306 11.87 -12.46 -12.81
C PHE A 306 12.86 -12.92 -13.88
N ASN A 307 12.47 -13.86 -14.73
CA ASN A 307 13.19 -14.17 -15.96
C ASN A 307 12.80 -13.19 -17.09
N TYR A 308 13.59 -13.13 -18.16
CA TYR A 308 13.28 -12.31 -19.35
C TYR A 308 12.39 -13.00 -20.39
N ASP A 309 12.21 -14.32 -20.30
CA ASP A 309 11.54 -15.09 -21.34
C ASP A 309 10.01 -15.08 -21.21
N HIS A 310 9.47 -14.87 -20.00
CA HIS A 310 8.03 -14.73 -19.72
C HIS A 310 7.18 -15.83 -20.38
N THR A 311 7.72 -17.06 -20.38
CA THR A 311 7.12 -18.19 -21.09
C THR A 311 6.05 -18.91 -20.28
N GLU A 312 5.85 -18.48 -19.04
CA GLU A 312 5.15 -19.21 -18.01
C GLU A 312 3.74 -18.66 -17.70
N GLY A 313 3.34 -17.57 -18.37
CA GLY A 313 2.00 -16.98 -18.25
C GLY A 313 1.83 -16.07 -17.04
N GLU A 314 2.91 -15.41 -16.62
CA GLU A 314 2.97 -14.53 -15.46
C GLU A 314 2.09 -13.30 -15.67
N ASN A 315 1.31 -12.95 -14.66
CA ASN A 315 0.35 -11.84 -14.70
C ASN A 315 0.20 -11.14 -13.34
N LEU A 316 1.11 -11.41 -12.41
CA LEU A 316 1.25 -10.73 -11.13
C LEU A 316 2.70 -10.29 -11.00
N TYR A 317 2.92 -9.00 -10.79
CA TYR A 317 4.24 -8.39 -10.79
C TYR A 317 4.44 -7.60 -9.49
N LEU A 318 5.65 -7.64 -8.94
CA LEU A 318 6.06 -6.78 -7.83
C LEU A 318 6.95 -5.67 -8.38
N PHE A 319 6.53 -4.41 -8.22
CA PHE A 319 7.36 -3.27 -8.58
C PHE A 319 8.20 -2.86 -7.36
N THR A 320 9.39 -3.46 -7.25
CA THR A 320 10.39 -3.06 -6.25
C THR A 320 11.19 -1.86 -6.73
N TYR A 321 11.51 -0.93 -5.83
CA TYR A 321 12.24 0.29 -6.16
C TYR A 321 13.10 0.76 -4.99
N ASP A 322 14.07 1.65 -5.29
CA ASP A 322 14.91 2.26 -4.27
C ASP A 322 14.10 3.33 -3.52
N TRP A 323 13.48 2.89 -2.44
CA TRP A 323 12.59 3.69 -1.60
C TRP A 323 13.28 4.86 -0.90
N ARG A 324 14.60 5.04 -1.04
CA ARG A 324 15.34 6.20 -0.55
C ARG A 324 15.18 7.40 -1.49
N LYS A 325 15.12 7.15 -2.79
CA LYS A 325 15.12 8.16 -3.87
C LYS A 325 13.74 8.79 -4.06
N GLY A 326 13.69 9.91 -4.79
CA GLY A 326 12.44 10.64 -5.04
C GLY A 326 11.40 9.82 -5.81
N ASN A 327 10.12 10.02 -5.49
CA ASN A 327 9.02 9.26 -6.08
C ASN A 327 8.83 9.58 -7.58
N SER A 328 9.34 10.72 -8.07
CA SER A 328 9.39 11.03 -9.51
C SER A 328 10.25 10.05 -10.31
N LEU A 329 11.41 9.64 -9.77
CA LEU A 329 12.27 8.64 -10.38
C LEU A 329 11.61 7.27 -10.36
N SER A 330 10.98 6.92 -9.23
CA SER A 330 10.24 5.66 -9.10
C SER A 330 9.06 5.59 -10.07
N ALA A 331 8.38 6.71 -10.34
CA ALA A 331 7.29 6.77 -11.32
C ALA A 331 7.76 6.56 -12.76
N GLU A 332 8.96 7.04 -13.11
CA GLU A 332 9.58 6.76 -14.42
C GLU A 332 9.91 5.27 -14.56
N MET A 333 10.50 4.67 -13.52
CA MET A 333 10.77 3.22 -13.49
C MET A 333 9.48 2.39 -13.59
N LEU A 334 8.41 2.82 -12.92
CA LEU A 334 7.10 2.19 -13.03
C LEU A 334 6.56 2.24 -14.46
N SER A 335 6.73 3.37 -15.17
CA SER A 335 6.34 3.49 -16.58
C SER A 335 7.04 2.45 -17.44
N ASN A 336 8.36 2.31 -17.30
CA ASN A 336 9.13 1.34 -18.07
C ASN A 336 8.70 -0.11 -17.78
N LEU A 337 8.37 -0.42 -16.52
CA LEU A 337 7.85 -1.73 -16.16
C LEU A 337 6.45 -1.97 -16.77
N ILE A 338 5.54 -0.99 -16.69
CA ILE A 338 4.21 -1.10 -17.29
C ILE A 338 4.33 -1.36 -18.79
N ASP A 339 5.11 -0.56 -19.52
CA ASP A 339 5.33 -0.75 -20.96
C ASP A 339 5.80 -2.18 -21.29
N SER A 340 6.67 -2.74 -20.46
CA SER A 340 7.15 -4.11 -20.61
C SER A 340 6.05 -5.15 -20.34
N ILE A 341 5.28 -4.99 -19.26
CA ILE A 341 4.18 -5.90 -18.89
C ILE A 341 3.08 -5.93 -19.94
N LEU A 342 2.74 -4.77 -20.52
CA LEU A 342 1.76 -4.68 -21.61
C LEU A 342 2.19 -5.54 -22.82
N ILE A 343 3.48 -5.51 -23.16
CA ILE A 343 4.05 -6.32 -24.24
C ILE A 343 4.05 -7.80 -23.86
N TRP A 344 4.56 -8.17 -22.68
CA TRP A 344 4.66 -9.57 -22.24
C TRP A 344 3.30 -10.26 -22.15
N ASN A 345 2.27 -9.53 -21.73
CA ASN A 345 0.93 -10.07 -21.55
C ASN A 345 0.02 -9.84 -22.76
N ASN A 346 0.52 -9.22 -23.84
CA ASN A 346 -0.28 -8.82 -25.00
C ASN A 346 -1.60 -8.14 -24.56
N THR A 347 -1.50 -7.08 -23.76
CA THR A 347 -2.64 -6.35 -23.19
C THR A 347 -2.37 -4.84 -23.24
N ASP A 348 -3.43 -4.05 -23.19
CA ASP A 348 -3.33 -2.58 -23.19
C ASP A 348 -3.40 -1.97 -21.78
N LYS A 349 -3.78 -2.77 -20.78
CA LYS A 349 -4.02 -2.30 -19.41
C LYS A 349 -3.46 -3.21 -18.33
N VAL A 350 -3.15 -2.60 -17.19
CA VAL A 350 -2.81 -3.28 -15.93
C VAL A 350 -3.70 -2.79 -14.78
N ASN A 351 -3.76 -3.57 -13.71
CA ASN A 351 -4.31 -3.19 -12.42
C ASN A 351 -3.16 -2.85 -11.46
N LEU A 352 -3.28 -1.76 -10.72
CA LEU A 352 -2.30 -1.35 -9.70
C LEU A 352 -2.89 -1.58 -8.31
N ILE A 353 -2.16 -2.32 -7.46
CA ILE A 353 -2.40 -2.42 -6.02
C ILE A 353 -1.26 -1.69 -5.34
N VAL A 354 -1.55 -0.61 -4.61
CA VAL A 354 -0.50 0.28 -4.13
C VAL A 354 -0.64 0.50 -2.63
N HIS A 355 0.46 0.31 -1.90
CA HIS A 355 0.47 0.44 -0.45
C HIS A 355 1.31 1.65 -0.01
N SER A 356 0.80 2.43 0.94
CA SER A 356 1.55 3.52 1.58
C SER A 356 2.15 4.48 0.53
N MET A 357 3.46 4.78 0.61
CA MET A 357 4.18 5.64 -0.33
C MET A 357 4.09 5.17 -1.80
N GLY A 358 3.87 3.87 -2.05
CA GLY A 358 3.65 3.35 -3.40
C GLY A 358 2.47 4.00 -4.12
N GLY A 359 1.47 4.48 -3.37
CA GLY A 359 0.38 5.27 -3.93
C GLY A 359 0.82 6.66 -4.42
N LEU A 360 1.82 7.28 -3.80
CA LEU A 360 2.41 8.55 -4.28
C LEU A 360 3.19 8.33 -5.59
N VAL A 361 3.89 7.20 -5.71
CA VAL A 361 4.53 6.76 -6.97
C VAL A 361 3.50 6.61 -8.08
N ALA A 362 2.40 5.90 -7.83
CA ALA A 362 1.33 5.71 -8.82
C ALA A 362 0.65 7.03 -9.21
N LYS A 363 0.39 7.92 -8.24
CA LYS A 363 -0.14 9.27 -8.54
C LYS A 363 0.84 10.05 -9.43
N LYS A 364 2.14 9.98 -9.15
CA LYS A 364 3.15 10.66 -9.95
C LYS A 364 3.27 10.06 -11.36
N TYR A 365 3.15 8.74 -11.50
CA TYR A 365 3.07 8.07 -12.80
C TYR A 365 1.89 8.60 -13.62
N ILE A 366 0.67 8.61 -13.05
CA ILE A 366 -0.53 9.09 -13.75
C ILE A 366 -0.38 10.56 -14.16
N ASN A 367 0.17 11.39 -13.27
CA ASN A 367 0.42 12.80 -13.57
C ASN A 367 1.36 13.01 -14.77
N ASN A 368 2.39 12.16 -14.93
CA ASN A 368 3.42 12.33 -15.94
C ASN A 368 3.13 11.59 -17.26
N TYR A 369 2.49 10.41 -17.18
CA TYR A 369 2.36 9.46 -18.30
C TYR A 369 0.90 9.16 -18.69
N GLY A 370 -0.08 9.65 -17.91
CA GLY A 370 -1.51 9.46 -18.17
C GLY A 370 -2.11 8.21 -17.54
N SER A 371 -3.39 7.99 -17.79
CA SER A 371 -4.22 6.94 -17.17
C SER A 371 -4.61 5.79 -18.10
N GLN A 372 -4.30 5.89 -19.40
CA GLN A 372 -4.82 5.00 -20.45
C GLN A 372 -4.44 3.53 -20.27
N ASN A 373 -3.28 3.26 -19.68
CA ASN A 373 -2.75 1.92 -19.45
C ASN A 373 -3.18 1.33 -18.10
N ILE A 374 -3.96 2.05 -17.31
CA ILE A 374 -4.43 1.60 -16.01
C ILE A 374 -5.92 1.29 -16.12
N LYS A 375 -6.32 0.08 -15.73
CA LYS A 375 -7.73 -0.29 -15.58
C LYS A 375 -8.21 0.02 -14.18
N LYS A 376 -7.61 -0.62 -13.17
CA LYS A 376 -7.93 -0.41 -11.75
C LYS A 376 -6.73 0.18 -11.00
N LEU A 377 -6.99 1.07 -10.07
CA LEU A 377 -6.00 1.56 -9.10
C LEU A 377 -6.60 1.45 -7.71
N ILE A 378 -5.98 0.62 -6.87
CA ILE A 378 -6.44 0.34 -5.51
C ILE A 378 -5.40 0.85 -4.52
N PHE A 379 -5.71 1.94 -3.82
CA PHE A 379 -4.90 2.50 -2.75
C PHE A 379 -5.14 1.76 -1.44
N ILE A 380 -4.06 1.49 -0.70
CA ILE A 380 -4.08 0.89 0.64
C ILE A 380 -3.23 1.77 1.57
N GLY A 381 -3.89 2.49 2.48
CA GLY A 381 -3.22 3.30 3.50
C GLY A 381 -2.26 4.37 2.93
N THR A 382 -2.53 4.90 1.74
CA THR A 382 -1.62 5.87 1.11
C THR A 382 -1.66 7.23 1.84
N PRO A 383 -0.51 7.82 2.24
CA PRO A 383 -0.47 9.13 2.87
C PRO A 383 -0.64 10.25 1.83
N HIS A 384 -1.82 10.37 1.21
CA HIS A 384 -2.06 11.33 0.12
C HIS A 384 -1.68 12.75 0.51
N GLN A 385 -1.90 13.14 1.77
CA GLN A 385 -1.55 14.45 2.32
C GLN A 385 -0.39 14.40 3.32
N GLY A 386 0.29 13.26 3.46
CA GLY A 386 1.44 13.09 4.36
C GLY A 386 1.13 12.63 5.76
N ALA A 387 2.18 12.45 6.54
CA ALA A 387 2.11 11.94 7.89
C ALA A 387 3.01 12.77 8.82
N PRO A 388 2.46 13.40 9.88
CA PRO A 388 3.26 14.17 10.85
C PRO A 388 4.36 13.35 11.52
N LYS A 389 4.23 12.02 11.56
CA LYS A 389 5.25 11.08 12.03
C LYS A 389 6.64 11.38 11.46
N ILE A 390 6.74 11.79 10.20
CA ILE A 390 8.04 12.05 9.57
C ILE A 390 8.76 13.26 10.16
N LEU A 391 8.01 14.23 10.69
CA LEU A 391 8.54 15.40 11.40
C LEU A 391 9.17 15.03 12.75
N TYR A 392 8.83 13.86 13.30
CA TYR A 392 9.46 13.28 14.49
C TYR A 392 10.62 12.35 14.12
N VAL A 393 10.44 11.46 13.12
CA VAL A 393 11.46 10.50 12.68
C VAL A 393 12.73 11.19 12.20
N MET A 394 12.63 12.21 11.34
CA MET A 394 13.81 12.88 10.78
C MET A 394 14.75 13.48 11.85
N PRO A 395 14.27 14.29 12.82
CA PRO A 395 15.15 14.85 13.85
C PRO A 395 15.62 13.84 14.90
N THR A 396 14.80 12.82 15.21
CA THR A 396 15.09 11.90 16.32
C THR A 396 15.71 10.60 15.87
N GLY A 397 15.61 10.21 14.61
CA GLY A 397 15.96 8.88 14.11
C GLY A 397 14.97 7.78 14.51
N ASN A 398 13.93 8.10 15.28
CA ASN A 398 13.05 7.11 15.86
C ASN A 398 11.98 6.65 14.86
N LEU A 399 12.20 5.48 14.25
CA LEU A 399 11.31 4.86 13.26
C LEU A 399 9.98 4.36 13.81
N LEU A 400 9.72 4.47 15.11
CA LEU A 400 8.43 4.19 15.78
C LEU A 400 7.62 3.07 15.11
N GLY A 401 7.93 1.81 15.38
CA GLY A 401 7.08 0.68 14.97
C GLY A 401 6.99 0.40 13.46
N ILE A 402 7.84 1.01 12.61
CA ILE A 402 8.02 0.53 11.24
C ILE A 402 8.82 -0.79 11.33
N ALA A 403 8.14 -1.91 11.03
CA ALA A 403 8.69 -3.26 10.95
C ALA A 403 9.29 -3.89 12.24
N GLY A 404 9.10 -3.28 13.41
CA GLY A 404 9.59 -3.85 14.68
C GLY A 404 11.12 -3.86 14.80
N ILE A 405 11.81 -3.07 13.96
CA ILE A 405 13.26 -2.95 13.94
C ILE A 405 13.66 -1.85 14.92
N ILE A 406 14.49 -2.20 15.90
CA ILE A 406 15.12 -1.23 16.81
C ILE A 406 16.48 -0.91 16.17
N ALA A 407 16.48 0.10 15.29
CA ALA A 407 17.72 0.63 14.72
C ALA A 407 18.20 1.82 15.56
N ASN A 408 19.52 2.01 15.61
CA ASN A 408 20.16 3.14 16.24
C ASN A 408 19.67 4.43 15.57
N TYR A 409 19.16 5.32 16.41
CA TYR A 409 18.57 6.57 15.99
C TYR A 409 19.54 7.52 15.29
N ASN A 410 20.81 7.53 15.67
CA ASN A 410 21.79 8.34 14.96
C ASN A 410 22.00 7.82 13.53
N GLU A 411 22.00 6.49 13.32
CA GLU A 411 22.15 5.92 11.98
C GLU A 411 20.95 6.24 11.10
N ILE A 412 19.73 6.03 11.58
CA ILE A 412 18.53 6.39 10.82
C ILE A 412 18.49 7.90 10.51
N ARG A 413 18.86 8.73 11.49
CA ARG A 413 18.91 10.18 11.31
C ARG A 413 19.91 10.58 10.23
N LYS A 414 21.10 9.95 10.19
CA LYS A 414 22.09 10.16 9.11
C LYS A 414 21.54 9.73 7.75
N ILE A 415 20.97 8.52 7.66
CA ILE A 415 20.43 7.97 6.41
C ILE A 415 19.30 8.85 5.87
N SER A 416 18.36 9.24 6.74
CA SER A 416 17.19 10.05 6.36
C SER A 416 17.53 11.47 5.90
N ARG A 417 18.70 12.01 6.29
CA ARG A 417 19.13 13.39 5.98
C ARG A 417 19.07 13.71 4.49
N ASN A 418 19.46 12.75 3.67
CA ASN A 418 19.56 12.90 2.22
C ASN A 418 18.63 11.92 1.48
N MET A 419 17.48 11.54 2.05
CA MET A 419 16.47 10.69 1.39
C MET A 419 15.30 11.52 0.85
N PRO A 420 15.21 11.85 -0.45
CA PRO A 420 14.12 12.67 -0.97
C PRO A 420 12.71 12.12 -0.65
N SER A 421 12.55 10.79 -0.69
CA SER A 421 11.30 10.09 -0.34
C SER A 421 10.74 10.45 1.05
N VAL A 422 11.62 10.64 2.04
CA VAL A 422 11.25 11.00 3.42
C VAL A 422 10.68 12.42 3.48
N TYR A 423 11.32 13.36 2.79
CA TYR A 423 10.82 14.73 2.68
C TYR A 423 9.48 14.79 1.93
N GLU A 424 9.33 13.99 0.86
CA GLU A 424 8.08 13.88 0.10
C GLU A 424 6.89 13.32 0.92
N LEU A 425 7.14 12.72 2.10
CA LEU A 425 6.10 12.25 3.03
C LEU A 425 5.67 13.30 4.07
N MET A 426 6.33 14.46 4.15
CA MET A 426 5.92 15.56 5.03
C MET A 426 4.47 15.97 4.77
N PRO A 427 3.71 16.41 5.80
CA PRO A 427 2.37 16.95 5.61
C PRO A 427 2.34 17.99 4.49
N SER A 428 1.40 17.88 3.56
CA SER A 428 1.22 18.84 2.46
C SER A 428 0.53 20.13 2.95
N LEU A 429 0.46 21.16 2.09
CA LEU A 429 -0.30 22.37 2.38
C LEU A 429 -1.77 22.05 2.73
N ILE A 430 -2.36 21.09 2.01
CA ILE A 430 -3.76 20.65 2.18
C ILE A 430 -3.96 19.92 3.50
N TYR A 431 -2.96 19.21 4.03
CA TYR A 431 -3.09 18.45 5.27
C TYR A 431 -3.67 19.29 6.42
N SER A 432 -3.20 20.55 6.51
CA SER A 432 -3.62 21.51 7.54
C SER A 432 -4.97 22.20 7.24
N ASN A 433 -5.53 21.98 6.06
CA ASN A 433 -6.73 22.64 5.59
C ASN A 433 -7.99 21.90 6.07
N THR A 434 -8.55 22.39 7.17
CA THR A 434 -9.72 21.80 7.83
C THR A 434 -11.06 22.06 7.10
N PHE A 435 -11.06 22.81 6.00
CA PHE A 435 -12.29 23.06 5.22
C PHE A 435 -12.76 21.84 4.42
N PHE A 436 -11.92 20.82 4.26
CA PHE A 436 -12.30 19.56 3.63
C PHE A 436 -12.96 18.62 4.64
N TYR A 437 -14.11 19.03 5.16
CA TYR A 437 -15.04 18.18 5.91
C TYR A 437 -15.54 17.05 5.00
N ASN A 438 -15.53 15.80 5.48
CA ASN A 438 -16.04 14.66 4.71
C ASN A 438 -17.57 14.54 4.68
N GLY A 439 -18.30 15.52 5.22
CA GLY A 439 -19.76 15.48 5.27
C GLY A 439 -20.35 14.69 6.43
N VAL A 440 -19.57 13.85 7.12
CA VAL A 440 -20.09 12.77 7.98
C VAL A 440 -19.45 12.75 9.37
N THR A 441 -18.13 12.85 9.46
CA THR A 441 -17.36 12.73 10.71
C THR A 441 -17.52 13.98 11.56
N ASN A 442 -18.00 13.83 12.79
CA ASN A 442 -18.53 14.94 13.57
C ASN A 442 -17.47 15.70 14.42
N SER A 443 -16.24 15.18 14.55
CA SER A 443 -15.18 15.80 15.37
C SER A 443 -13.76 15.44 14.93
N GLY A 444 -12.77 16.18 15.46
CA GLY A 444 -11.33 15.89 15.30
C GLY A 444 -10.63 16.55 14.11
N LEU A 445 -11.34 17.28 13.24
CA LEU A 445 -10.71 17.96 12.09
C LEU A 445 -9.70 19.03 12.49
N ASN A 446 -9.97 19.81 13.54
CA ASN A 446 -9.05 20.86 13.98
C ASN A 446 -7.68 20.31 14.43
N LEU A 447 -7.61 19.05 14.88
CA LEU A 447 -6.35 18.42 15.30
C LEU A 447 -5.32 18.39 14.15
N TYR A 448 -5.76 18.31 12.89
CA TYR A 448 -4.90 18.35 11.70
C TYR A 448 -4.23 19.69 11.46
N LYS A 449 -4.86 20.80 11.87
CA LYS A 449 -4.29 22.14 11.72
C LYS A 449 -3.09 22.36 12.64
N HIS A 450 -3.09 21.69 13.80
CA HIS A 450 -2.14 21.91 14.89
C HIS A 450 -1.06 20.82 14.93
N TYR A 451 -0.57 20.40 13.76
CA TYR A 451 0.27 19.21 13.62
C TYR A 451 1.76 19.44 13.93
N PHE A 452 2.22 20.68 13.99
CA PHE A 452 3.58 21.02 14.38
C PHE A 452 3.61 22.23 15.31
N ARG A 453 4.40 22.15 16.37
CA ARG A 453 4.54 23.21 17.38
C ARG A 453 6.00 23.47 17.69
N ILE A 454 6.39 24.74 17.64
CA ILE A 454 7.76 25.21 17.89
C ILE A 454 7.79 26.02 19.20
N PRO A 455 8.89 25.99 19.98
CA PRO A 455 9.10 26.89 21.12
C PRO A 455 8.85 28.34 20.75
N ASP A 456 8.32 29.12 21.69
CA ASP A 456 8.04 30.57 21.60
C ASP A 456 7.04 31.04 20.51
N ILE A 457 6.81 30.25 19.46
CA ILE A 457 5.84 30.55 18.39
C ILE A 457 4.49 29.89 18.71
N GLY A 458 4.51 28.67 19.25
CA GLY A 458 3.32 27.85 19.40
C GLY A 458 3.05 26.99 18.17
N ASP A 459 1.78 26.76 17.86
CA ASP A 459 1.40 25.94 16.71
C ASP A 459 1.65 26.73 15.42
N VAL A 460 2.37 26.13 14.48
CA VAL A 460 2.91 26.84 13.31
C VAL A 460 2.19 26.49 12.01
N THR A 461 2.31 27.37 11.02
CA THR A 461 1.76 27.15 9.68
C THR A 461 2.59 26.13 8.87
N TYR A 462 2.06 25.74 7.70
CA TYR A 462 2.79 24.96 6.72
C TYR A 462 4.15 25.58 6.35
N GLU A 463 4.15 26.84 5.94
CA GLU A 463 5.38 27.56 5.58
C GLU A 463 6.37 27.65 6.73
N GLN A 464 5.89 27.93 7.95
CA GLN A 464 6.75 27.97 9.13
C GLN A 464 7.32 26.60 9.49
N THR A 465 6.60 25.52 9.19
CA THR A 465 7.11 24.15 9.31
C THR A 465 8.24 23.94 8.32
N LEU A 466 8.06 24.26 7.04
CA LEU A 466 9.12 24.15 6.03
C LEU A 466 10.34 24.99 6.41
N ASP A 467 10.13 26.23 6.84
CA ASP A 467 11.20 27.14 7.27
C ASP A 467 11.98 26.60 8.46
N PHE A 468 11.33 25.92 9.40
CA PHE A 468 12.03 25.23 10.49
C PHE A 468 12.99 24.18 9.95
N PHE A 469 12.52 23.29 9.06
CA PHE A 469 13.37 22.24 8.49
C PHE A 469 14.45 22.80 7.55
N ARG A 470 14.23 23.91 6.87
CA ARG A 470 15.25 24.58 6.04
C ARG A 470 16.40 25.16 6.88
N ASN A 471 16.08 25.76 8.02
CA ASN A 471 17.00 26.69 8.70
C ASN A 471 17.51 26.22 10.06
N THR A 472 16.99 25.10 10.59
CA THR A 472 17.34 24.64 11.94
C THR A 472 18.57 23.74 11.93
N THR A 473 19.53 24.08 12.80
CA THR A 473 20.65 23.21 13.17
C THR A 473 20.34 22.58 14.52
N LEU A 474 20.31 21.25 14.56
CA LEU A 474 20.10 20.48 15.77
C LEU A 474 21.41 20.24 16.52
N SER A 475 21.30 19.72 17.76
CA SER A 475 22.46 19.33 18.57
C SER A 475 23.40 18.39 17.81
N GLY A 476 24.70 18.59 18.00
CA GLY A 476 25.73 17.90 17.22
C GLY A 476 26.00 18.49 15.83
N GLY A 477 25.37 19.63 15.47
CA GLY A 477 25.59 20.30 14.19
C GLY A 477 24.84 19.69 13.01
N PHE A 478 23.88 18.81 13.28
CA PHE A 478 23.05 18.18 12.25
C PHE A 478 22.11 19.21 11.61
N THR A 479 22.08 19.23 10.28
CA THR A 479 21.14 20.03 9.50
C THR A 479 20.34 19.13 8.58
N PHE A 480 19.10 19.50 8.30
CA PHE A 480 18.32 18.86 7.24
C PHE A 480 18.78 19.34 5.86
N ASN A 481 18.49 18.57 4.83
CA ASN A 481 18.76 18.97 3.46
C ASN A 481 17.69 19.94 2.95
N SER A 482 18.01 21.23 2.89
CA SER A 482 17.05 22.28 2.49
C SER A 482 16.60 22.13 1.04
N THR A 483 17.46 21.62 0.14
CA THR A 483 17.09 21.37 -1.26
C THR A 483 16.01 20.30 -1.34
N MET A 484 16.12 19.24 -0.55
CA MET A 484 15.08 18.20 -0.50
C MET A 484 13.76 18.68 0.11
N VAL A 485 13.81 19.63 1.06
CA VAL A 485 12.58 20.28 1.57
C VAL A 485 11.85 21.00 0.42
N ASP A 486 12.59 21.74 -0.41
CA ASP A 486 12.01 22.49 -1.53
C ASP A 486 11.54 21.56 -2.67
N ASP A 487 12.32 20.53 -3.01
CA ASP A 487 11.94 19.54 -4.01
C ASP A 487 10.70 18.73 -3.59
N ALA A 488 10.57 18.43 -2.30
CA ALA A 488 9.39 17.77 -1.75
C ALA A 488 8.14 18.64 -1.87
N ASP A 489 8.23 19.94 -1.59
CA ASP A 489 7.09 20.87 -1.75
C ASP A 489 6.60 20.94 -3.22
N ILE A 490 7.55 20.95 -4.16
CA ILE A 490 7.25 20.88 -5.61
C ILE A 490 6.59 19.54 -5.96
N PHE A 491 7.16 18.43 -5.49
CA PHE A 491 6.62 17.09 -5.72
C PHE A 491 5.17 17.00 -5.22
N ARG A 492 4.93 17.42 -3.97
CA ARG A 492 3.62 17.41 -3.33
C ARG A 492 2.61 18.15 -4.17
N SER A 493 2.88 19.42 -4.45
CA SER A 493 2.02 20.29 -5.26
C SER A 493 1.65 19.65 -6.60
N SER A 494 2.56 18.87 -7.21
CA SER A 494 2.32 18.22 -8.50
C SER A 494 1.36 17.04 -8.47
N ILE A 495 1.11 16.43 -7.29
CA ILE A 495 0.24 15.25 -7.15
C ILE A 495 -0.97 15.50 -6.27
N GLU A 496 -1.13 16.68 -5.69
CA GLU A 496 -2.25 17.00 -4.79
C GLU A 496 -3.63 16.78 -5.43
N ASN A 497 -3.74 17.06 -6.73
CA ASN A 497 -4.99 16.90 -7.47
C ASN A 497 -4.75 16.50 -8.93
N ILE A 498 -4.95 15.22 -9.23
CA ILE A 498 -4.69 14.65 -10.56
C ILE A 498 -5.95 14.03 -11.16
N SER A 499 -6.00 13.90 -12.49
CA SER A 499 -7.14 13.28 -13.17
C SER A 499 -6.96 11.76 -13.25
N PHE A 500 -7.93 11.01 -12.73
CA PHE A 500 -7.99 9.54 -12.82
C PHE A 500 -8.94 9.06 -13.94
N ASN A 501 -9.20 9.89 -14.96
CA ASN A 501 -10.16 9.58 -16.01
C ASN A 501 -9.93 8.19 -16.64
N GLY A 502 -10.98 7.37 -16.67
CA GLY A 502 -10.93 6.03 -17.26
C GLY A 502 -10.32 4.95 -16.38
N ILE A 503 -9.97 5.27 -15.13
CA ILE A 503 -9.52 4.32 -14.11
C ILE A 503 -10.68 4.00 -13.17
N GLU A 504 -10.88 2.72 -12.87
CA GLU A 504 -11.67 2.26 -11.73
C GLU A 504 -10.84 2.43 -10.45
N LEU A 505 -11.13 3.51 -9.72
CA LEU A 505 -10.38 3.93 -8.55
C LEU A 505 -11.04 3.40 -7.27
N TYR A 506 -10.24 2.82 -6.38
CA TYR A 506 -10.69 2.38 -5.06
C TYR A 506 -9.68 2.79 -3.99
N ASN A 507 -10.17 3.26 -2.83
CA ASN A 507 -9.35 3.66 -1.70
C ASN A 507 -9.73 2.89 -0.43
N ILE A 508 -8.74 2.20 0.16
CA ILE A 508 -8.85 1.41 1.38
C ILE A 508 -7.99 2.06 2.47
N VAL A 509 -8.62 2.47 3.57
CA VAL A 509 -7.96 3.22 4.65
C VAL A 509 -8.10 2.52 6.00
N GLY A 510 -7.05 2.54 6.83
CA GLY A 510 -7.11 2.03 8.20
C GLY A 510 -7.57 3.09 9.20
N PHE A 511 -8.32 2.70 10.22
CA PHE A 511 -8.73 3.58 11.31
C PHE A 511 -8.76 2.87 12.67
N ASN A 512 -8.95 3.66 13.73
CA ASN A 512 -9.00 3.25 15.14
C ASN A 512 -7.66 2.75 15.72
N VAL A 513 -6.57 2.85 14.96
CA VAL A 513 -5.21 2.75 15.50
C VAL A 513 -4.72 4.16 15.81
N ARG A 514 -4.30 4.40 17.05
CA ARG A 514 -3.74 5.70 17.46
C ARG A 514 -2.58 6.06 16.54
N THR A 515 -2.57 7.29 16.06
CA THR A 515 -1.63 7.78 15.06
C THR A 515 -1.11 9.15 15.47
N ILE A 516 0.17 9.40 15.21
CA ILE A 516 0.80 10.70 15.48
C ILE A 516 0.12 11.77 14.63
N GLY A 517 -0.55 12.70 15.32
CA GLY A 517 -1.21 13.84 14.70
C GLY A 517 -0.49 15.15 14.92
N LYS A 518 0.38 15.23 15.93
CA LYS A 518 1.12 16.43 16.28
C LYS A 518 2.53 16.09 16.75
N VAL A 519 3.51 16.90 16.34
CA VAL A 519 4.88 16.86 16.85
C VAL A 519 5.18 18.20 17.50
N ASN A 520 5.64 18.15 18.74
CA ASN A 520 6.03 19.32 19.49
C ASN A 520 7.56 19.36 19.63
N VAL A 521 8.10 20.57 19.58
CA VAL A 521 9.50 20.85 19.83
C VAL A 521 9.63 21.63 21.13
N ARG A 522 10.65 21.29 21.93
CA ARG A 522 11.12 22.04 23.10
C ARG A 522 12.57 22.45 22.87
N GLU A 523 12.97 23.57 23.45
CA GLU A 523 14.37 23.96 23.51
C GLU A 523 14.86 23.90 24.95
N ILE A 524 15.91 23.11 25.19
CA ILE A 524 16.50 22.90 26.51
C ILE A 524 18.00 23.18 26.39
N PHE A 525 18.47 24.21 27.08
CA PHE A 525 19.89 24.63 27.06
C PHE A 525 20.47 24.78 25.63
N GLY A 526 19.67 25.24 24.66
CA GLY A 526 20.07 25.39 23.25
C GLY A 526 20.02 24.11 22.41
N SER A 527 19.46 23.02 22.96
CA SER A 527 19.19 21.77 22.26
C SER A 527 17.71 21.58 22.01
N PHE A 528 17.34 21.14 20.82
CA PHE A 528 15.94 20.82 20.49
C PHE A 528 15.59 19.38 20.87
N GLU A 529 14.49 19.23 21.59
CA GLU A 529 13.89 17.95 21.93
C GLU A 529 12.51 17.83 21.27
N PHE A 530 12.27 16.69 20.62
CA PHE A 530 11.06 16.42 19.87
C PHE A 530 10.23 15.38 20.62
N TYR A 531 8.93 15.59 20.71
CA TYR A 531 8.01 14.61 21.27
C TYR A 531 6.70 14.62 20.48
N ASP A 532 6.20 13.42 20.24
CA ASP A 532 5.03 13.15 19.43
C ASP A 532 3.75 13.11 20.27
N LYS A 533 2.62 13.33 19.62
CA LYS A 533 1.27 13.29 20.20
C LYS A 533 0.40 12.34 19.39
N TRP A 534 -0.07 11.28 20.04
CA TRP A 534 -0.87 10.21 19.45
C TRP A 534 -2.36 10.55 19.48
N ILE A 535 -2.70 11.67 18.85
CA ILE A 535 -4.00 12.35 18.99
C ILE A 535 -5.01 12.03 17.88
N LEU A 536 -4.57 11.38 16.79
CA LEU A 536 -5.44 11.09 15.63
C LEU A 536 -5.74 9.60 15.51
N SER A 537 -6.92 9.29 14.99
CA SER A 537 -7.26 7.98 14.46
C SER A 537 -6.61 7.78 13.09
N GLY A 538 -6.22 6.56 12.79
CA GLY A 538 -5.59 6.17 11.53
C GLY A 538 -5.15 4.71 11.61
N ASP A 539 -4.03 4.39 10.96
CA ASP A 539 -3.45 3.05 10.93
C ASP A 539 -2.15 2.93 11.76
N GLY A 540 -1.84 3.93 12.58
CA GLY A 540 -0.61 4.00 13.38
C GLY A 540 0.57 4.65 12.65
N THR A 541 0.42 4.99 11.38
CA THR A 541 1.42 5.78 10.62
C THR A 541 0.77 6.94 9.88
N VAL A 542 -0.31 6.67 9.15
CA VAL A 542 -1.02 7.66 8.34
C VAL A 542 -2.32 8.06 9.05
N PRO A 543 -2.48 9.35 9.39
CA PRO A 543 -3.73 9.85 9.94
C PRO A 543 -4.89 9.64 8.96
N LEU A 544 -6.05 9.23 9.45
CA LEU A 544 -7.18 8.80 8.62
C LEU A 544 -7.54 9.80 7.51
N ARG A 545 -7.72 11.09 7.84
CA ARG A 545 -8.08 12.10 6.83
C ARG A 545 -7.03 12.26 5.73
N SER A 546 -5.75 12.07 6.04
CA SER A 546 -4.67 12.09 5.05
C SER A 546 -4.77 10.90 4.08
N ALA A 547 -5.20 9.73 4.59
CA ALA A 547 -5.45 8.55 3.76
C ALA A 547 -6.75 8.63 2.96
N GLU A 548 -7.77 9.36 3.43
CA GLU A 548 -9.02 9.55 2.68
C GLU A 548 -8.85 10.48 1.48
N LEU A 549 -8.05 11.54 1.61
CA LEU A 549 -7.99 12.66 0.67
C LEU A 549 -7.17 12.36 -0.60
N VAL A 550 -7.66 11.46 -1.44
CA VAL A 550 -7.02 11.10 -2.72
C VAL A 550 -6.82 12.33 -3.61
N ASN A 551 -7.83 13.20 -3.71
CA ASN A 551 -7.87 14.47 -4.45
C ASN A 551 -8.73 15.52 -3.70
N TYR A 552 -8.80 16.75 -4.22
CA TYR A 552 -9.58 17.85 -3.61
C TYR A 552 -11.08 17.57 -3.46
N ASP A 553 -11.66 16.84 -4.41
CA ASP A 553 -13.08 16.49 -4.45
C ASP A 553 -13.40 15.23 -3.63
N THR A 554 -12.38 14.59 -3.05
CA THR A 554 -12.56 13.36 -2.28
C THR A 554 -13.23 13.65 -0.96
N VAL A 555 -14.46 13.15 -0.84
CA VAL A 555 -15.26 13.30 0.38
C VAL A 555 -14.90 12.19 1.37
N LYS A 556 -14.92 10.94 0.93
CA LYS A 556 -14.66 9.74 1.76
C LYS A 556 -13.86 8.69 0.99
N ALA A 557 -13.29 7.73 1.70
CA ALA A 557 -12.75 6.51 1.10
C ALA A 557 -13.88 5.51 0.74
N ASP A 558 -13.55 4.49 -0.05
CA ASP A 558 -14.48 3.43 -0.41
C ASP A 558 -14.64 2.42 0.72
N TYR A 559 -13.53 2.08 1.38
CA TYR A 559 -13.48 1.08 2.45
C TYR A 559 -12.63 1.54 3.63
N TYR A 560 -13.10 1.25 4.83
CA TYR A 560 -12.49 1.57 6.10
C TYR A 560 -12.23 0.29 6.89
N ILE A 561 -10.98 0.07 7.28
CA ILE A 561 -10.51 -1.13 7.95
C ILE A 561 -10.20 -0.79 9.40
N LYS A 562 -10.94 -1.42 10.33
CA LYS A 562 -10.82 -1.12 11.75
C LYS A 562 -9.65 -1.90 12.38
N ASP A 563 -8.91 -1.26 13.28
CA ASP A 563 -7.95 -1.90 14.20
C ASP A 563 -6.75 -2.62 13.55
N VAL A 564 -6.47 -2.35 12.26
CA VAL A 564 -5.30 -2.90 11.55
C VAL A 564 -4.17 -1.89 11.43
N LYS A 565 -2.98 -2.26 11.91
CA LYS A 565 -1.75 -1.44 11.80
C LYS A 565 -1.26 -1.33 10.36
N HIS A 566 -0.71 -0.17 10.01
CA HIS A 566 -0.26 0.23 8.67
C HIS A 566 0.49 -0.87 7.91
N SER A 567 1.58 -1.40 8.48
CA SER A 567 2.43 -2.39 7.81
C SER A 567 1.79 -3.75 7.57
N ASN A 568 0.66 -4.03 8.23
CA ASN A 568 -0.09 -5.27 8.07
C ASN A 568 -1.35 -5.09 7.20
N LEU A 569 -1.75 -3.85 6.86
CA LEU A 569 -2.96 -3.57 6.09
C LEU A 569 -3.05 -4.40 4.80
N PRO A 570 -2.04 -4.44 3.90
CA PRO A 570 -2.16 -5.13 2.60
C PRO A 570 -2.43 -6.64 2.71
N SER A 571 -1.97 -7.27 3.80
CA SER A 571 -2.06 -8.71 4.04
C SER A 571 -3.08 -9.08 5.12
N SER A 572 -3.91 -8.12 5.54
CA SER A 572 -4.99 -8.39 6.50
C SER A 572 -6.19 -9.04 5.79
N ASP A 573 -6.86 -9.97 6.48
CA ASP A 573 -8.05 -10.66 5.99
C ASP A 573 -9.11 -9.73 5.37
N PRO A 574 -9.51 -8.60 5.99
CA PRO A 574 -10.52 -7.72 5.38
C PRO A 574 -10.03 -7.07 4.08
N VAL A 575 -8.75 -6.71 3.97
CA VAL A 575 -8.19 -6.10 2.75
C VAL A 575 -8.08 -7.13 1.64
N ILE A 576 -7.65 -8.36 1.95
CA ILE A 576 -7.59 -9.45 0.97
C ILE A 576 -8.99 -9.78 0.43
N GLU A 577 -10.01 -9.82 1.29
CA GLU A 577 -11.41 -10.03 0.88
C GLU A 577 -11.88 -8.94 -0.09
N ILE A 578 -11.60 -7.66 0.22
CA ILE A 578 -11.93 -6.54 -0.66
C ILE A 578 -11.18 -6.67 -2.00
N LEU A 579 -9.86 -6.87 -1.97
CA LEU A 579 -9.03 -6.93 -3.18
C LEU A 579 -9.48 -8.04 -4.13
N THR A 580 -9.73 -9.24 -3.61
CA THR A 580 -10.20 -10.38 -4.43
C THR A 580 -11.60 -10.12 -5.01
N GLY A 581 -12.45 -9.38 -4.31
CA GLY A 581 -13.74 -8.90 -4.84
C GLY A 581 -13.58 -7.85 -5.94
N LEU A 582 -12.73 -6.84 -5.71
CA LEU A 582 -12.47 -5.73 -6.64
C LEU A 582 -11.79 -6.19 -7.93
N LEU A 583 -10.99 -7.27 -7.89
CA LEU A 583 -10.30 -7.80 -9.06
C LEU A 583 -11.20 -8.62 -10.00
N LYS A 584 -12.44 -8.95 -9.58
CA LYS A 584 -13.43 -9.62 -10.45
C LYS A 584 -13.96 -8.69 -11.54
N GLU A 585 -14.55 -9.30 -12.56
CA GLU A 585 -15.18 -8.62 -13.69
C GLU A 585 -16.63 -9.12 -13.84
N PRO A 586 -17.65 -8.33 -13.46
CA PRO A 586 -17.56 -7.01 -12.82
C PRO A 586 -17.04 -7.07 -11.37
N PRO A 587 -16.55 -5.94 -10.79
CA PRO A 587 -16.05 -5.91 -9.43
C PRO A 587 -17.16 -6.09 -8.39
N VAL A 588 -16.87 -6.82 -7.32
CA VAL A 588 -17.73 -6.89 -6.13
C VAL A 588 -17.44 -5.69 -5.25
N LEU A 589 -18.46 -4.85 -5.01
CA LEU A 589 -18.31 -3.58 -4.29
C LEU A 589 -18.87 -3.62 -2.86
N VAL A 590 -19.73 -4.57 -2.55
CA VAL A 590 -20.45 -4.67 -1.27
C VAL A 590 -20.72 -6.13 -0.91
N GLY A 591 -21.08 -6.37 0.35
CA GLY A 591 -21.45 -7.72 0.82
C GLY A 591 -20.27 -8.57 1.26
N PHE A 592 -19.14 -7.92 1.58
CA PHE A 592 -18.02 -8.58 2.25
C PHE A 592 -18.44 -9.04 3.64
N THR A 593 -17.86 -10.15 4.08
CA THR A 593 -18.24 -10.93 5.25
C THR A 593 -17.43 -10.59 6.49
N ASN A 594 -16.21 -10.05 6.33
CA ASN A 594 -15.40 -9.61 7.45
C ASN A 594 -16.03 -8.39 8.16
N GLU A 595 -16.16 -8.49 9.48
CA GLU A 595 -16.83 -7.49 10.33
C GLU A 595 -16.03 -6.19 10.53
N ASP A 596 -14.72 -6.21 10.22
CA ASP A 596 -13.83 -5.05 10.30
C ASP A 596 -13.88 -4.16 9.04
N ILE A 597 -14.70 -4.54 8.04
CA ILE A 597 -14.92 -3.75 6.82
C ILE A 597 -16.10 -2.80 7.00
N PHE A 598 -15.83 -1.50 6.87
CA PHE A 598 -16.83 -0.44 6.91
C PHE A 598 -16.87 0.34 5.59
N TYR A 599 -18.07 0.75 5.17
CA TYR A 599 -18.32 1.52 3.93
C TYR A 599 -18.55 3.02 4.18
N TRP A 600 -18.47 3.41 5.45
CA TRP A 600 -18.74 4.74 5.94
C TRP A 600 -17.61 5.17 6.86
N PRO A 601 -17.24 6.46 6.85
CA PRO A 601 -16.21 6.98 7.72
C PRO A 601 -16.61 6.82 9.19
N PRO A 602 -15.63 6.70 10.11
CA PRO A 602 -15.91 6.70 11.54
C PRO A 602 -16.46 8.06 12.00
N ASP A 603 -17.12 8.04 13.15
CA ASP A 603 -17.77 9.23 13.73
C ASP A 603 -16.78 10.32 14.18
N THR A 604 -15.51 9.96 14.38
CA THR A 604 -14.45 10.89 14.79
C THR A 604 -13.11 10.58 14.10
N TYR A 605 -12.34 11.64 13.84
CA TYR A 605 -10.93 11.55 13.45
C TYR A 605 -9.97 11.54 14.63
N ALA A 606 -10.46 11.79 15.84
CA ALA A 606 -9.64 11.80 17.02
C ALA A 606 -9.28 10.38 17.48
N ALA A 607 -8.11 10.24 18.10
CA ALA A 607 -7.77 9.04 18.85
C ALA A 607 -8.64 8.91 20.10
N SER A 608 -8.79 7.67 20.57
CA SER A 608 -9.43 7.38 21.86
C SER A 608 -8.65 7.98 23.02
N SER A 609 -9.38 8.45 24.04
CA SER A 609 -8.84 9.18 25.19
C SER A 609 -7.79 8.39 25.98
N ILE A 610 -6.69 9.03 26.35
CA ILE A 610 -5.56 8.45 27.07
C ILE A 610 -4.91 9.43 28.03
N TRP A 611 -4.14 8.87 28.95
CA TRP A 611 -2.97 9.52 29.50
C TRP A 611 -1.73 9.17 28.67
N GLN A 612 -0.93 10.18 28.33
CA GLN A 612 0.36 10.01 27.68
C GLN A 612 1.47 10.45 28.64
N ALA A 613 2.24 9.48 29.13
CA ALA A 613 3.41 9.70 29.98
C ALA A 613 4.67 9.69 29.11
N TRP A 614 5.47 10.74 29.20
CA TRP A 614 6.69 10.92 28.41
C TRP A 614 7.87 11.28 29.33
N VAL A 615 9.04 10.69 29.09
CA VAL A 615 10.26 10.94 29.87
C VAL A 615 11.52 10.88 28.99
N GLY A 616 12.56 11.61 29.37
CA GLY A 616 13.90 11.56 28.75
C GLY A 616 15.05 11.71 29.76
N SER A 617 16.25 11.26 29.35
CA SER A 617 17.53 11.17 30.13
C SER A 617 17.56 10.05 31.19
N PRO A 618 18.72 9.46 31.58
CA PRO A 618 18.92 8.02 31.70
C PRO A 618 18.02 7.34 32.73
N VAL A 619 16.79 7.04 32.33
CA VAL A 619 15.76 6.41 33.16
C VAL A 619 14.97 5.36 32.36
N GLU A 620 14.40 4.40 33.05
CA GLU A 620 13.34 3.54 32.54
C GLU A 620 11.97 4.11 32.91
N LEU A 621 10.99 3.88 32.05
CA LEU A 621 9.60 4.31 32.23
C LEU A 621 8.70 3.08 32.29
N HIS A 622 7.99 2.93 33.40
CA HIS A 622 7.05 1.85 33.62
C HIS A 622 5.69 2.39 34.02
N ALA A 623 4.63 1.66 33.69
CA ALA A 623 3.30 1.87 34.22
C ALA A 623 2.75 0.55 34.77
N TYR A 624 2.05 0.64 35.91
CA TYR A 624 1.35 -0.48 36.53
C TYR A 624 -0.08 -0.08 36.83
N ASP A 625 -1.04 -0.91 36.47
CA ASP A 625 -2.43 -0.73 36.86
C ASP A 625 -2.71 -1.29 38.28
N SER A 626 -3.94 -1.13 38.76
CA SER A 626 -4.35 -1.62 40.08
C SER A 626 -4.33 -3.14 40.24
N GLU A 627 -4.32 -3.91 39.14
CA GLU A 627 -4.25 -5.37 39.14
C GLU A 627 -2.79 -5.87 39.06
N GLY A 628 -1.83 -4.96 38.86
CA GLY A 628 -0.42 -5.24 38.72
C GLY A 628 -0.01 -5.59 37.29
N ASN A 629 -0.88 -5.38 36.29
CA ASN A 629 -0.48 -5.51 34.88
C ASN A 629 0.51 -4.38 34.54
N HIS A 630 1.52 -4.71 33.74
CA HIS A 630 2.66 -3.84 33.47
C HIS A 630 2.73 -3.42 32.00
N THR A 631 3.06 -2.16 31.76
CA THR A 631 3.44 -1.63 30.44
C THR A 631 4.76 -0.89 30.56
N GLY A 632 5.74 -1.28 29.74
CA GLY A 632 7.12 -0.79 29.84
C GLY A 632 8.16 -1.81 29.39
N PRO A 633 9.46 -1.52 29.60
CA PRO A 633 10.53 -2.42 29.18
C PRO A 633 10.59 -3.70 30.03
N LEU A 634 10.88 -4.82 29.38
CA LEU A 634 11.22 -6.11 30.00
C LEU A 634 12.74 -6.32 30.04
N SER A 635 13.44 -5.74 29.07
CA SER A 635 14.90 -5.70 28.95
C SER A 635 15.33 -4.44 28.18
N ASP A 636 16.63 -4.31 27.94
CA ASP A 636 17.27 -3.33 27.04
C ASP A 636 16.88 -3.47 25.54
N THR A 637 16.02 -4.43 25.21
CA THR A 637 15.71 -4.82 23.82
C THR A 637 14.26 -5.25 23.63
N THR A 638 13.53 -5.52 24.71
CA THR A 638 12.15 -6.02 24.66
C THR A 638 11.27 -5.27 25.65
N TRP A 639 9.98 -5.22 25.35
CA TRP A 639 8.99 -4.54 26.15
C TRP A 639 7.63 -5.22 26.04
N GLU A 640 6.71 -4.81 26.88
CA GLU A 640 5.32 -5.26 26.87
C GLU A 640 4.33 -4.11 27.03
N ALA A 641 3.09 -4.37 26.62
CA ALA A 641 1.92 -3.53 26.84
C ALA A 641 0.82 -4.36 27.53
N GLY A 642 1.09 -4.79 28.76
CA GLY A 642 0.24 -5.69 29.54
C GLY A 642 -0.99 -5.00 30.13
N ILE A 643 -0.98 -3.69 30.35
CA ILE A 643 -2.20 -2.94 30.67
C ILE A 643 -3.12 -2.95 29.44
N GLN A 644 -4.37 -3.33 29.61
CA GLN A 644 -5.32 -3.48 28.49
C GLN A 644 -5.40 -2.20 27.66
N ASN A 645 -5.25 -2.30 26.33
CA ASN A 645 -5.30 -1.17 25.37
C ASN A 645 -4.25 -0.05 25.60
N SER A 646 -3.24 -0.32 26.43
CA SER A 646 -2.05 0.51 26.55
C SER A 646 -1.09 0.29 25.37
N ASP A 647 -0.10 1.16 25.24
CA ASP A 647 1.04 0.94 24.35
C ASP A 647 2.30 1.51 24.98
N TYR A 648 3.45 0.93 24.61
CA TYR A 648 4.76 1.45 24.98
C TYR A 648 5.57 1.76 23.73
N ILE A 649 6.03 3.00 23.68
CA ILE A 649 6.86 3.55 22.63
C ILE A 649 8.26 3.68 23.25
N PRO A 650 9.12 2.68 23.04
CA PRO A 650 10.26 2.46 23.91
C PRO A 650 11.39 3.48 23.79
N GLY A 651 11.44 4.27 22.72
CA GLY A 651 12.71 4.85 22.32
C GLY A 651 13.72 3.74 21.97
N ASP A 652 15.01 4.07 22.02
CA ASP A 652 16.10 3.11 21.89
C ASP A 652 16.34 2.59 23.30
N LEU A 653 15.91 1.36 23.56
CA LEU A 653 16.06 0.74 24.89
C LEU A 653 17.53 0.54 25.28
N ARG A 654 18.45 0.59 24.32
CA ARG A 654 19.91 0.50 24.55
C ARG A 654 20.52 1.86 24.90
N ASP A 655 19.88 2.97 24.51
CA ASP A 655 20.27 4.32 24.92
C ASP A 655 19.38 4.78 26.08
N PRO A 656 19.88 4.79 27.32
CA PRO A 656 19.08 5.21 28.46
C PRO A 656 18.59 6.66 28.33
N ASN A 657 19.26 7.50 27.54
CA ASN A 657 18.86 8.89 27.32
C ASN A 657 17.69 9.04 26.35
N SER A 658 17.36 7.97 25.62
CA SER A 658 16.31 8.00 24.63
C SER A 658 14.95 8.34 25.23
N THR A 659 14.17 9.12 24.49
CA THR A 659 12.81 9.49 24.90
C THR A 659 11.88 8.27 24.86
N LYS A 660 11.09 8.08 25.91
CA LYS A 660 10.19 6.95 26.08
C LYS A 660 8.79 7.45 26.36
N THR A 661 7.78 6.79 25.79
CA THR A 661 6.38 7.16 25.98
C THR A 661 5.54 5.95 26.36
N ILE A 662 4.69 6.08 27.38
CA ILE A 662 3.62 5.13 27.68
C ILE A 662 2.28 5.80 27.37
N LEU A 663 1.41 5.06 26.68
CA LEU A 663 0.02 5.42 26.47
C LEU A 663 -0.84 4.55 27.39
N VAL A 664 -1.64 5.14 28.28
CA VAL A 664 -2.57 4.42 29.16
C VAL A 664 -4.00 4.88 28.86
N PRO A 665 -4.98 3.98 28.66
CA PRO A 665 -6.37 4.38 28.44
C PRO A 665 -6.91 5.27 29.54
N HIS A 666 -7.64 6.32 29.15
CA HIS A 666 -8.33 7.18 30.11
C HIS A 666 -9.33 6.37 30.94
N GLY A 667 -9.46 6.71 32.23
CA GLY A 667 -10.27 5.96 33.19
C GLY A 667 -9.57 4.78 33.86
N THR A 668 -8.33 4.45 33.46
CA THR A 668 -7.49 3.46 34.15
C THR A 668 -6.83 4.13 35.35
N ASP A 669 -6.90 3.50 36.53
CA ASP A 669 -6.06 3.88 37.67
C ASP A 669 -4.68 3.22 37.50
N PHE A 670 -3.61 4.01 37.50
CA PHE A 670 -2.25 3.52 37.29
C PHE A 670 -1.20 4.33 38.03
N ILE A 671 -0.02 3.73 38.20
CA ILE A 671 1.16 4.39 38.74
C ILE A 671 2.24 4.38 37.66
N VAL A 672 2.78 5.56 37.37
CA VAL A 672 4.00 5.70 36.58
C VAL A 672 5.18 5.53 37.53
N ARG A 673 6.15 4.70 37.14
CA ARG A 673 7.40 4.49 37.87
C ARG A 673 8.58 4.77 36.95
N ILE A 674 9.45 5.67 37.38
CA ILE A 674 10.64 6.14 36.67
C ILE A 674 11.86 5.70 37.46
N ILE A 675 12.75 4.93 36.83
CA ILE A 675 13.88 4.28 37.51
C ILE A 675 15.19 4.77 36.90
N SER A 676 16.10 5.31 37.70
CA SER A 676 17.41 5.76 37.25
C SER A 676 18.28 4.63 36.68
N GLN A 677 18.98 4.92 35.59
CA GLN A 677 20.00 4.06 34.97
C GLN A 677 21.41 4.66 35.05
N ASP A 678 21.56 5.84 35.68
CA ASP A 678 22.83 6.54 35.84
C ASP A 678 22.94 7.19 37.23
N THR A 679 24.15 7.62 37.56
CA THR A 679 24.58 8.02 38.91
C THR A 679 24.44 9.51 39.18
N THR A 680 24.51 10.38 38.15
CA THR A 680 24.34 11.85 38.29
C THR A 680 23.82 12.48 36.99
N SER A 681 22.51 12.66 36.88
CA SER A 681 21.86 13.43 35.79
C SER A 681 20.55 14.06 36.27
N TYR A 682 19.73 14.54 35.34
CA TYR A 682 18.36 15.00 35.53
C TYR A 682 17.45 14.35 34.50
N PHE A 683 16.20 14.06 34.84
CA PHE A 683 15.16 13.73 33.86
C PHE A 683 14.04 14.77 33.88
N ASN A 684 13.32 14.86 32.76
CA ASN A 684 12.07 15.59 32.65
C ASN A 684 10.93 14.60 32.50
N PHE A 685 9.82 14.86 33.19
CA PHE A 685 8.62 14.02 33.09
C PHE A 685 7.42 14.86 32.70
N VAL A 686 6.75 14.46 31.62
CA VAL A 686 5.52 15.08 31.13
C VAL A 686 4.41 14.04 31.21
N LEU A 687 3.27 14.45 31.75
CA LEU A 687 2.04 13.67 31.73
C LEU A 687 0.93 14.51 31.08
N ASP A 688 0.38 14.03 29.97
CA ASP A 688 -0.70 14.70 29.24
C ASP A 688 -2.01 13.91 29.32
N GLU A 689 -3.10 14.61 29.59
CA GLU A 689 -4.46 14.09 29.52
C GLU A 689 -5.05 14.42 28.14
N LEU A 690 -5.15 13.41 27.29
CA LEU A 690 -5.69 13.52 25.95
C LEU A 690 -7.13 13.00 25.94
N ILE A 691 -8.11 13.88 25.81
CA ILE A 691 -9.53 13.53 25.72
C ILE A 691 -9.98 13.72 24.28
N GLU A 692 -10.43 12.64 23.63
CA GLU A 692 -10.82 12.65 22.21
C GLU A 692 -9.76 13.36 21.35
N GLY A 693 -8.48 13.01 21.54
CA GLY A 693 -7.35 13.59 20.81
C GLY A 693 -6.98 15.03 21.19
N TYR A 694 -7.81 15.75 21.95
CA TYR A 694 -7.46 17.09 22.43
C TYR A 694 -6.62 16.99 23.70
N ASN A 695 -5.53 17.74 23.75
CA ASN A 695 -4.74 17.85 24.97
C ASN A 695 -5.47 18.78 25.94
N THR A 696 -6.09 18.22 26.97
CA THR A 696 -6.89 18.96 27.95
C THR A 696 -6.10 19.39 29.17
N ARG A 697 -5.04 18.65 29.50
CA ARG A 697 -4.17 18.94 30.63
C ARG A 697 -2.74 18.49 30.36
N THR A 698 -1.77 19.34 30.65
CA THR A 698 -0.35 18.95 30.72
C THR A 698 0.17 19.17 32.12
N ILE A 699 0.75 18.14 32.72
CA ILE A 699 1.49 18.18 33.98
C ILE A 699 2.97 18.00 33.65
N TYR A 700 3.81 18.91 34.14
CA TYR A 700 5.22 18.92 33.83
C TYR A 700 6.09 18.98 35.07
N PHE A 701 7.06 18.07 35.16
CA PHE A 701 8.10 18.03 36.16
C PHE A 701 9.44 18.27 35.46
N ASP A 702 10.09 19.37 35.83
CA ASP A 702 11.31 19.85 35.18
C ASP A 702 12.55 19.53 36.01
N SER A 703 13.62 19.08 35.33
CA SER A 703 14.97 18.98 35.89
C SER A 703 15.02 18.20 37.22
N ILE A 704 14.45 16.99 37.24
CA ILE A 704 14.42 16.12 38.42
C ILE A 704 15.75 15.39 38.55
N ALA A 705 16.52 15.70 39.60
CA ALA A 705 17.82 15.08 39.84
C ALA A 705 17.69 13.56 40.06
N ILE A 706 18.70 12.79 39.61
CA ILE A 706 18.79 11.34 39.87
C ILE A 706 20.12 10.96 40.54
N GLN A 707 20.05 9.92 41.35
CA GLN A 707 21.14 9.13 41.96
C GLN A 707 21.03 7.68 41.46
N PRO A 708 22.04 6.79 41.66
CA PRO A 708 22.10 5.46 41.03
C PRO A 708 20.89 4.53 41.28
N ASN A 709 20.08 4.79 42.31
CA ASN A 709 18.94 3.98 42.70
C ASN A 709 17.64 4.80 42.78
N THR A 710 17.60 5.97 42.15
CA THR A 710 16.43 6.84 42.25
C THR A 710 15.22 6.19 41.60
N ILE A 711 14.14 6.11 42.37
CA ILE A 711 12.82 5.68 41.93
C ILE A 711 11.87 6.86 42.15
N ALA A 712 11.33 7.39 41.07
CA ALA A 712 10.28 8.39 41.13
C ALA A 712 8.94 7.75 40.74
N THR A 713 7.87 8.08 41.47
CA THR A 713 6.53 7.55 41.22
C THR A 713 5.49 8.65 41.16
N CYS A 714 4.57 8.54 40.22
CA CYS A 714 3.43 9.44 40.06
C CYS A 714 2.16 8.58 39.96
N SER A 715 1.21 8.80 40.88
CA SER A 715 -0.05 8.06 40.91
C SER A 715 -1.14 8.84 40.17
N VAL A 716 -1.81 8.19 39.22
CA VAL A 716 -2.89 8.76 38.42
C VAL A 716 -4.13 7.89 38.62
N THR A 717 -5.17 8.48 39.18
CA THR A 717 -6.45 7.83 39.44
C THR A 717 -7.58 8.66 38.86
N THR A 718 -8.75 8.05 38.69
CA THR A 718 -10.00 8.69 38.28
C THR A 718 -10.42 9.87 39.16
N VAL A 719 -9.87 9.99 40.37
CA VAL A 719 -10.15 11.08 41.33
C VAL A 719 -8.93 11.96 41.62
N THR A 720 -7.81 11.79 40.92
CA THR A 720 -6.59 12.59 41.14
C THR A 720 -6.85 14.05 40.76
N THR A 721 -6.73 14.94 41.74
CA THR A 721 -6.84 16.41 41.53
C THR A 721 -5.52 17.14 41.74
N GLU A 722 -4.58 16.54 42.46
CA GLU A 722 -3.22 17.05 42.66
C GLU A 722 -2.23 15.99 42.20
N PHE A 723 -1.32 16.38 41.31
CA PHE A 723 -0.28 15.50 40.78
C PHE A 723 1.00 15.75 41.54
N LEU A 724 1.62 14.69 42.04
CA LEU A 724 2.84 14.74 42.85
C LEU A 724 3.79 13.67 42.34
N LEU A 725 5.08 13.99 42.36
CA LEU A 725 6.14 13.03 42.06
C LEU A 725 6.84 12.68 43.38
N GLU A 726 6.59 11.48 43.88
CA GLU A 726 7.24 10.95 45.07
C GLU A 726 8.58 10.33 44.65
N VAL A 727 9.68 10.80 45.24
CA VAL A 727 11.04 10.41 44.86
C VAL A 727 11.74 9.75 46.05
N ASP A 728 12.16 8.51 45.85
CA ASP A 728 13.09 7.76 46.68
C ASP A 728 14.45 7.81 45.98
N TYR A 729 15.41 8.56 46.51
CA TYR A 729 16.71 8.75 45.87
C TYR A 729 17.61 7.53 46.03
N ASN A 730 17.50 6.82 47.16
CA ASN A 730 18.45 5.79 47.56
C ASN A 730 17.95 4.35 47.26
N GLY A 731 16.68 4.20 46.91
CA GLY A 731 16.01 2.95 46.57
C GLY A 731 15.64 2.07 47.76
N ASP A 732 15.54 2.63 48.98
CA ASP A 732 15.24 1.88 50.21
C ASP A 732 13.74 1.67 50.47
N GLY A 733 12.88 2.24 49.61
CA GLY A 733 11.42 2.16 49.70
C GLY A 733 10.80 3.24 50.58
N ILE A 734 11.59 4.18 51.11
CA ILE A 734 11.12 5.35 51.86
C ILE A 734 11.23 6.57 50.95
N ILE A 735 10.13 7.33 50.83
CA ILE A 735 10.11 8.56 50.04
C ILE A 735 10.98 9.62 50.73
N ASP A 736 12.03 10.08 50.04
CA ASP A 736 12.92 11.14 50.50
C ASP A 736 12.30 12.52 50.28
N THR A 737 11.60 12.71 49.16
CA THR A 737 10.98 13.99 48.82
C THR A 737 9.73 13.83 47.94
N THR A 738 8.86 14.83 47.99
CA THR A 738 7.70 14.96 47.10
C THR A 738 7.85 16.24 46.29
N ILE A 739 7.82 16.12 44.97
CA ILE A 739 8.00 17.22 44.03
C ILE A 739 6.65 17.59 43.43
N TYR A 740 6.38 18.89 43.39
CA TYR A 740 5.20 19.45 42.74
C TYR A 740 5.51 19.75 41.26
N PRO A 741 4.52 19.69 40.36
CA PRO A 741 4.72 20.04 38.96
C PRO A 741 5.23 21.47 38.83
N THR A 742 6.24 21.67 37.99
CA THR A 742 6.73 23.00 37.60
C THR A 742 5.66 23.75 36.80
N LEU A 743 4.83 23.02 36.05
CA LEU A 743 3.74 23.58 35.26
C LEU A 743 2.55 22.61 35.24
N ILE A 744 1.36 23.17 35.41
CA ILE A 744 0.07 22.55 35.09
C ILE A 744 -0.65 23.49 34.14
N THR A 745 -0.95 23.04 32.93
CA THR A 745 -1.81 23.79 32.00
C THR A 745 -3.10 23.01 31.80
N ASP A 746 -4.20 23.52 32.34
CA ASP A 746 -5.54 23.14 31.87
C ASP A 746 -5.81 23.92 30.58
N VAL A 747 -5.93 23.22 29.46
CA VAL A 747 -6.17 23.84 28.15
C VAL A 747 -7.67 23.95 27.95
N GLU A 748 -8.26 25.10 28.29
CA GLU A 748 -9.59 25.46 27.76
C GLU A 748 -9.44 25.81 26.26
N GLU A 749 -9.47 24.81 25.38
CA GLU A 749 -9.56 25.07 23.94
C GLU A 749 -11.00 25.48 23.57
N GLY A 750 -11.33 26.74 23.86
CA GLY A 750 -12.58 27.39 23.50
C GLY A 750 -12.42 28.91 23.43
N ASN A 751 -12.06 29.42 22.25
CA ASN A 751 -12.06 30.85 21.88
C ASN A 751 -11.34 31.83 22.85
N ASN A 752 -10.10 32.23 22.51
CA ASN A 752 -9.79 33.62 22.11
C ASN A 752 -8.28 33.90 22.02
N SER A 753 -7.99 34.77 21.06
CA SER A 753 -6.81 35.65 20.93
C SER A 753 -6.15 36.10 22.24
N ASN A 754 -4.82 36.16 22.23
CA ASN A 754 -3.94 36.91 23.13
C ASN A 754 -4.09 36.61 24.63
N VAL A 755 -3.45 35.53 25.10
CA VAL A 755 -3.00 35.46 26.49
C VAL A 755 -1.51 35.79 26.52
N ILE A 756 -1.20 37.03 26.90
CA ILE A 756 0.13 37.40 27.37
C ILE A 756 0.29 36.69 28.72
N ILE A 757 1.25 35.78 28.83
CA ILE A 757 1.65 35.14 30.08
C ILE A 757 2.25 36.24 30.97
N THR A 758 1.58 36.66 32.05
CA THR A 758 2.05 37.78 32.88
C THR A 758 2.70 37.41 34.21
N GLU A 759 2.75 36.15 34.66
CA GLU A 759 3.40 35.86 35.95
C GLU A 759 4.16 34.53 35.97
N TYR A 760 5.49 34.62 36.06
CA TYR A 760 6.36 33.55 36.56
C TYR A 760 6.56 33.77 38.07
N SER A 761 6.22 32.79 38.91
CA SER A 761 6.67 32.75 40.30
C SER A 761 7.78 31.71 40.46
N LEU A 762 9.03 32.16 40.60
CA LEU A 762 10.14 31.31 41.02
C LEU A 762 10.02 31.05 42.53
N SER A 763 9.86 29.79 42.94
CA SER A 763 10.09 29.41 44.34
C SER A 763 11.59 29.44 44.63
N HIS A 764 11.98 30.31 45.56
CA HIS A 764 13.36 30.61 45.92
C HIS A 764 14.00 29.42 46.65
N ASN A 765 14.85 28.63 45.98
CA ASN A 765 15.80 27.74 46.64
C ASN A 765 17.23 28.19 46.29
N TYR A 766 17.95 28.60 47.33
CA TYR A 766 19.33 29.11 47.45
C TYR A 766 19.55 30.64 47.46
N PRO A 767 20.24 31.18 48.50
CA PRO A 767 20.55 32.60 48.61
C PRO A 767 21.73 32.99 47.70
N ASN A 768 21.52 33.92 46.77
CA ASN A 768 22.60 34.60 46.06
C ASN A 768 23.23 35.68 46.98
N PRO A 769 24.55 35.64 47.27
CA PRO A 769 25.22 36.58 48.18
C PRO A 769 25.47 37.98 47.60
N PHE A 770 25.03 38.29 46.37
CA PHE A 770 25.24 39.61 45.77
C PHE A 770 23.94 40.18 45.18
N ASN A 771 23.31 41.08 45.95
CA ASN A 771 22.27 42.04 45.58
C ASN A 771 20.79 41.55 45.60
N PRO A 772 20.00 41.92 46.65
CA PRO A 772 18.59 41.53 46.81
C PRO A 772 17.57 42.36 46.00
N THR A 773 17.96 43.12 44.97
CA THR A 773 17.03 44.04 44.26
C THR A 773 17.06 44.00 42.73
N THR A 774 17.63 42.97 42.10
CA THR A 774 17.57 42.86 40.63
C THR A 774 16.26 42.18 40.20
N THR A 775 15.30 42.97 39.73
CA THR A 775 14.12 42.48 38.99
C THR A 775 14.48 42.40 37.51
N ILE A 776 14.52 41.20 36.93
CA ILE A 776 14.60 41.01 35.47
C ILE A 776 13.17 41.01 34.94
N LYS A 777 12.86 41.85 33.95
CA LYS A 777 11.60 41.83 33.19
C LYS A 777 11.88 41.21 31.83
N TYR A 778 11.10 40.20 31.45
CA TYR A 778 10.91 39.76 30.06
C TYR A 778 9.55 40.24 29.59
#